data_AF-A0AA39IBX8-F1
#
_entry.id   AF-A0AA39IBX8-F1
#
_cell.length_a   1.000
_cell.length_b   1.000
_cell.length_c   1.000
_cell.angle_alpha   90.00
_cell.angle_beta   90.00
_cell.angle_gamma   90.00
#
_symmetry.space_group_name_H-M   'P 1'
#
loop_
_entity.id
_entity.type
_entity.pdbx_description
1 polymer ?
#
loop_
_entity_poly.entity_id
_entity_poly.type
_entity_poly.pdbx_seq_one_letter_code
_entity_poly.pdbx_strand_id
1 'polypeptide(L)'
;MLFGSDPFARINVSEPLCIFLVSSIRTDLSNFTFASVFWNGTCQSTKASEFTHVNASIFSGAVSYGMYCFDDATESILLDRNDLYNGLGPLSTRLRDTIFLFLRKKGACENGNVYYQVLLDGQSKIGASSDCPAVILTATGTFQMDGLSFRGNTNCPLNVMSSFYSSPNNLRVDVTTVQNGLRHLENNEILSYVSSNPPADGTEFLRSAIMITPNSTDWTWLMQLETENADQGGSVTCLLNQHLNEKSSGLIESDPYGPEEFNYTFTFSYDNPQMTISIEAYDKECVDLTFIRTHHDGTQSKTSNPRDTLVLVDFEDIIVVFHRKDPVKCASHGVTIRYTLSDAPPANPTDAPLPDSCTPPSPGAAIDPDLPFMLFGKDNVSHIILNEPVCLFVHSNDRVNMSTFTITAVYKNGSCSSVGWGELQNTEKYCFDDSTTMLMLNRGSIFDGLREGSMEWRSSLFLFLAKAKLQGDCEDGNVVKLNVLSKISASADCPAFVLFLAGDDYMIPICPAWGFDCEANALPSNVEVDLYTVQNGLNPVINPHIEKYTHHRQPPSEIFLRNAVMVTSNSTGKRIRLEASVFVSYGTTPQRCTLYNTISGDLTTLMSSDPYGVEEFDYVVMASTTHDRITVDIEPYSDLCTELIFVSTNQNQSNSSLTNPHGSVFFSNFVQVVIMFSRKTHIGCSRYSAINMRLSGVSGVTTTTSSTVTATPVGSSVPTTTQKTTALSSAPFVTTAVNGLTSVQQETTTSMSRTTTTRSTDSCTPPSPGAAIDPDLPFMLFGKDNVSHIILNEPVCLFVHSNNRVNMSTFTITAVYKNGSCSSVGWGELHNTEKYCFDDSTTMLMLNRGSIFDGLREGSMEWRSSLFLFLAKAKLQGDCEDGNVVKLNVLSKISASADCPAFVLFLAGDDYMIPICPAWGFDCEANALPSNVEVDLYTVQNGLNPVINPHIEKYTHHRQPPSEIFLRNAVMVTSNSTGKRIRLEASVFVSYGTTPQRCTLYNTISGDLTTLMSSDPYGVEEFDYVVMASTTHDRITVDIEPYSDLCTELIFVSTNQNQSNSSLTNPHGSVFFSNFVQVVIMFSRKTHIGCSRYSPINMRLSGVSGVTSTTSSTATATPVGSSVLSTTQKTSALSSAPFVTTAANSLTPVQQETAASISGTTATRSTGVAGVTSTTSSTVTATPVGSSVLSITQKTTALTGDNNVHIRNNGYWKHRFVEQQRECSSFDD
;
A
#
# COMPACT_ATOMS: atom_id res chain seq x y z
N MET A 1 3.10 -9.21 -24.41
CA MET A 1 2.01 -9.67 -23.52
C MET A 1 0.75 -8.87 -23.84
N LEU A 2 -0.44 -9.44 -23.62
CA LEU A 2 -1.74 -8.75 -23.67
C LEU A 2 -2.62 -9.26 -22.52
N PHE A 3 -3.53 -8.43 -22.03
CA PHE A 3 -4.59 -8.85 -21.12
C PHE A 3 -5.83 -9.31 -21.89
N GLY A 4 -6.65 -10.19 -21.31
CA GLY A 4 -7.91 -10.61 -21.93
C GLY A 4 -8.86 -9.45 -22.25
N SER A 5 -8.80 -8.40 -21.43
CA SER A 5 -9.60 -7.18 -21.59
C SER A 5 -9.08 -6.20 -22.65
N ASP A 6 -7.84 -6.38 -23.13
CA ASP A 6 -7.23 -5.45 -24.09
C ASP A 6 -8.04 -5.45 -25.41
N PRO A 7 -8.36 -4.27 -25.98
CA PRO A 7 -9.20 -4.16 -27.17
C PRO A 7 -8.39 -4.44 -28.45
N PHE A 8 -7.96 -5.68 -28.65
CA PHE A 8 -7.29 -6.10 -29.89
C PHE A 8 -8.11 -7.17 -30.60
N ALA A 9 -8.19 -7.07 -31.93
CA ALA A 9 -8.89 -8.04 -32.77
C ALA A 9 -7.92 -8.87 -33.63
N ARG A 10 -6.72 -8.37 -33.91
CA ARG A 10 -5.76 -8.98 -34.82
C ARG A 10 -4.32 -8.76 -34.37
N ILE A 11 -3.52 -9.82 -34.42
CA ILE A 11 -2.06 -9.80 -34.22
C ILE A 11 -1.41 -10.29 -35.51
N ASN A 12 -0.55 -9.49 -36.11
CA ASN A 12 0.23 -9.91 -37.28
C ASN A 12 1.47 -10.68 -36.81
N VAL A 13 1.69 -11.84 -37.40
CA VAL A 13 2.75 -12.78 -37.04
C VAL A 13 3.80 -12.75 -38.15
N SER A 14 5.03 -12.41 -37.77
CA SER A 14 6.18 -12.39 -38.69
C SER A 14 7.12 -13.58 -38.49
N GLU A 15 6.96 -14.32 -37.40
CA GLU A 15 7.80 -15.46 -37.01
C GLU A 15 6.94 -16.51 -36.29
N PRO A 16 7.30 -17.79 -36.33
CA PRO A 16 6.60 -18.84 -35.59
C PRO A 16 6.45 -18.51 -34.11
N LEU A 17 5.23 -18.66 -33.58
CA LEU A 17 4.86 -18.09 -32.29
C LEU A 17 4.01 -19.07 -31.48
N CYS A 18 4.23 -19.09 -30.17
CA CYS A 18 3.39 -19.77 -29.20
C CYS A 18 2.73 -18.75 -28.27
N ILE A 19 1.46 -19.01 -27.93
CA ILE A 19 0.73 -18.30 -26.89
C ILE A 19 0.75 -19.14 -25.60
N PHE A 20 1.10 -18.48 -24.51
CA PHE A 20 0.94 -18.98 -23.15
C PHE A 20 -0.19 -18.20 -22.51
N LEU A 21 -1.08 -18.92 -21.84
CA LEU A 21 -2.27 -18.39 -21.23
C LEU A 21 -2.23 -18.71 -19.74
N VAL A 22 -2.49 -17.69 -18.92
CA VAL A 22 -2.75 -17.85 -17.48
C VAL A 22 -4.00 -17.05 -17.16
N SER A 23 -4.97 -17.68 -16.50
CA SER A 23 -6.28 -17.11 -16.24
C SER A 23 -6.82 -17.51 -14.88
N SER A 24 -7.58 -16.64 -14.24
CA SER A 24 -8.49 -17.01 -13.16
C SER A 24 -9.49 -18.04 -13.65
N ILE A 25 -9.84 -18.99 -12.79
CA ILE A 25 -10.92 -19.97 -13.06
C ILE A 25 -12.30 -19.34 -13.24
N ARG A 26 -12.47 -18.07 -12.86
CA ARG A 26 -13.74 -17.34 -13.05
C ARG A 26 -13.96 -16.93 -14.49
N THR A 27 -12.90 -16.90 -15.29
CA THR A 27 -12.96 -16.58 -16.69
C THR A 27 -13.34 -17.83 -17.46
N ASP A 28 -14.49 -17.78 -18.11
CA ASP A 28 -14.91 -18.85 -19.02
C ASP A 28 -14.07 -18.79 -20.30
N LEU A 29 -13.00 -19.59 -20.33
CA LEU A 29 -12.05 -19.67 -21.43
C LEU A 29 -12.69 -20.19 -22.73
N SER A 30 -13.89 -20.76 -22.70
CA SER A 30 -14.60 -21.16 -23.91
C SER A 30 -15.09 -19.97 -24.75
N ASN A 31 -15.13 -18.76 -24.16
CA ASN A 31 -15.48 -17.52 -24.84
C ASN A 31 -14.32 -16.89 -25.63
N PHE A 32 -13.08 -17.34 -25.42
CA PHE A 32 -11.96 -16.91 -26.25
C PHE A 32 -11.76 -17.87 -27.41
N THR A 33 -11.90 -17.34 -28.63
CA THR A 33 -11.62 -18.07 -29.86
C THR A 33 -10.46 -17.41 -30.59
N PHE A 34 -9.40 -18.19 -30.83
CA PHE A 34 -8.25 -17.78 -31.62
C PHE A 34 -8.38 -18.34 -33.03
N ALA A 35 -8.50 -17.48 -34.04
CA ALA A 35 -8.49 -17.89 -35.44
C ALA A 35 -7.14 -17.58 -36.09
N SER A 36 -6.42 -18.64 -36.47
CA SER A 36 -5.18 -18.57 -37.22
C SER A 36 -5.50 -18.33 -38.68
N VAL A 37 -5.06 -17.21 -39.24
CA VAL A 37 -5.21 -16.87 -40.66
C VAL A 37 -3.90 -17.18 -41.36
N PHE A 38 -3.89 -18.13 -42.28
CA PHE A 38 -2.71 -18.55 -43.02
C PHE A 38 -2.50 -17.72 -44.31
N TRP A 39 -1.29 -17.72 -44.87
CA TRP A 39 -0.97 -16.98 -46.12
C TRP A 39 -1.84 -17.36 -47.32
N ASN A 40 -2.40 -18.57 -47.34
CA ASN A 40 -3.32 -19.01 -48.39
C ASN A 40 -4.75 -18.49 -48.19
N GLY A 41 -5.01 -17.73 -47.12
CA GLY A 41 -6.30 -17.17 -46.74
C GLY A 41 -7.25 -18.15 -46.03
N THR A 42 -6.81 -19.37 -45.70
CA THR A 42 -7.60 -20.29 -44.87
C THR A 42 -7.53 -19.87 -43.40
N CYS A 43 -8.58 -20.19 -42.63
CA CYS A 43 -8.65 -19.90 -41.21
C CYS A 43 -8.80 -21.21 -40.43
N GLN A 44 -8.08 -21.37 -39.32
CA GLN A 44 -8.30 -22.44 -38.34
C GLN A 44 -8.55 -21.83 -36.97
N SER A 45 -9.70 -22.13 -36.38
CA SER A 45 -10.07 -21.65 -35.06
C SER A 45 -9.77 -22.69 -33.98
N THR A 46 -9.33 -22.23 -32.82
CA THR A 46 -9.22 -23.04 -31.59
C THR A 46 -9.70 -22.21 -30.42
N LYS A 47 -10.35 -22.85 -29.44
CA LYS A 47 -10.81 -22.17 -28.22
C LYS A 47 -9.72 -22.20 -27.16
N ALA A 48 -9.66 -21.19 -26.30
CA ALA A 48 -8.68 -21.16 -25.21
C ALA A 48 -8.81 -22.38 -24.27
N SER A 49 -10.03 -22.85 -24.05
CA SER A 49 -10.31 -24.06 -23.27
C SER A 49 -9.72 -25.36 -23.85
N GLU A 50 -9.36 -25.40 -25.14
CA GLU A 50 -8.84 -26.59 -25.80
C GLU A 50 -7.34 -26.81 -25.57
N PHE A 51 -6.60 -25.75 -25.26
CA PHE A 51 -5.16 -25.81 -24.98
C PHE A 51 -4.81 -25.53 -23.51
N THR A 52 -5.82 -25.42 -22.65
CA THR A 52 -5.63 -25.32 -21.21
C THR A 52 -5.51 -26.68 -20.54
N HIS A 53 -4.51 -26.83 -19.68
CA HIS A 53 -4.42 -27.96 -18.77
C HIS A 53 -5.02 -27.55 -17.43
N VAL A 54 -6.23 -28.02 -17.13
CA VAL A 54 -6.78 -27.90 -15.77
C VAL A 54 -6.05 -28.91 -14.90
N ASN A 55 -5.17 -28.45 -14.02
CA ASN A 55 -4.55 -29.33 -13.03
C ASN A 55 -5.61 -29.67 -11.97
N ALA A 56 -6.38 -30.71 -12.21
CA ALA A 56 -7.51 -31.17 -11.40
C ALA A 56 -7.06 -31.87 -10.09
N SER A 57 -5.96 -31.44 -9.48
CA SER A 57 -5.68 -31.83 -8.10
C SER A 57 -6.64 -31.05 -7.21
N ILE A 58 -7.27 -31.75 -6.26
CA ILE A 58 -8.49 -31.36 -5.51
C ILE A 58 -8.34 -30.04 -4.70
N PHE A 59 -7.14 -29.45 -4.68
CA PHE A 59 -6.83 -28.24 -3.96
C PHE A 59 -6.19 -27.12 -4.83
N SER A 60 -5.86 -27.34 -6.11
CA SER A 60 -5.12 -26.37 -6.96
C SER A 60 -6.01 -25.53 -7.89
N GLY A 61 -7.31 -25.44 -7.61
CA GLY A 61 -8.34 -24.97 -8.54
C GLY A 61 -8.51 -23.46 -8.69
N ALA A 62 -7.47 -22.63 -8.68
CA ALA A 62 -7.67 -21.17 -8.81
C ALA A 62 -7.12 -20.50 -10.07
N VAL A 63 -6.23 -21.19 -10.80
CA VAL A 63 -5.62 -20.68 -12.02
C VAL A 63 -5.72 -21.75 -13.12
N SER A 64 -6.23 -21.37 -14.28
CA SER A 64 -6.16 -22.14 -15.53
C SER A 64 -4.94 -21.69 -16.32
N TYR A 65 -4.11 -22.62 -16.77
CA TYR A 65 -2.97 -22.33 -17.63
C TYR A 65 -3.01 -23.17 -18.90
N GLY A 66 -2.38 -22.69 -19.97
CA GLY A 66 -2.34 -23.39 -21.25
C GLY A 66 -1.24 -22.87 -22.17
N MET A 67 -0.90 -23.68 -23.18
CA MET A 67 0.06 -23.33 -24.23
C MET A 67 -0.46 -23.80 -25.58
N TYR A 68 -0.42 -22.93 -26.58
CA TYR A 68 -0.72 -23.28 -27.97
C TYR A 68 0.33 -22.69 -28.90
N CYS A 69 0.88 -23.50 -29.80
CA CYS A 69 1.83 -23.04 -30.80
C CYS A 69 1.14 -22.97 -32.16
N PHE A 70 1.17 -21.79 -32.77
CA PHE A 70 0.62 -21.56 -34.10
C PHE A 70 1.53 -22.20 -35.15
N ASP A 71 0.93 -22.59 -36.28
CA ASP A 71 1.69 -23.12 -37.41
C ASP A 71 2.61 -22.03 -37.97
N ASP A 72 3.77 -22.43 -38.49
CA ASP A 72 4.75 -21.52 -39.08
C ASP A 72 4.18 -20.76 -40.31
N ALA A 73 3.11 -21.26 -40.94
CA ALA A 73 2.38 -20.61 -42.03
C ALA A 73 1.33 -19.57 -41.58
N THR A 74 1.16 -19.36 -40.27
CA THR A 74 0.20 -18.40 -39.71
C THR A 74 0.66 -16.97 -39.98
N GLU A 75 -0.16 -16.19 -40.70
CA GLU A 75 0.10 -14.77 -41.01
C GLU A 75 -0.38 -13.85 -39.91
N SER A 76 -1.56 -14.15 -39.37
CA SER A 76 -2.15 -13.34 -38.33
C SER A 76 -3.08 -14.17 -37.46
N ILE A 77 -3.24 -13.76 -36.22
CA ILE A 77 -4.10 -14.38 -35.24
C ILE A 77 -5.24 -13.39 -34.98
N LEU A 78 -6.48 -13.83 -35.16
CA LEU A 78 -7.66 -13.09 -34.75
C LEU A 78 -8.12 -13.60 -33.39
N LEU A 79 -8.48 -12.69 -32.50
CA LEU A 79 -9.06 -13.02 -31.21
C LEU A 79 -10.51 -12.55 -31.16
N ASP A 80 -11.42 -13.49 -30.94
CA ASP A 80 -12.79 -13.21 -30.51
C ASP A 80 -12.90 -13.51 -29.02
N ARG A 81 -13.53 -12.59 -28.28
CA ARG A 81 -13.72 -12.65 -26.83
C ARG A 81 -15.20 -12.68 -26.42
N ASN A 82 -16.13 -12.80 -27.38
CA ASN A 82 -17.57 -12.90 -27.15
C ASN A 82 -18.12 -11.89 -26.12
N ASP A 83 -17.67 -10.63 -26.22
CA ASP A 83 -18.02 -9.53 -25.32
C ASP A 83 -17.73 -9.72 -23.81
N LEU A 84 -16.86 -10.68 -23.44
CA LEU A 84 -16.60 -11.07 -22.04
C LEU A 84 -16.18 -9.90 -21.13
N TYR A 85 -15.51 -8.89 -21.68
CA TYR A 85 -15.05 -7.70 -20.94
C TYR A 85 -15.85 -6.43 -21.24
N ASN A 86 -16.94 -6.51 -22.00
CA ASN A 86 -17.74 -5.34 -22.30
C ASN A 86 -18.38 -4.78 -21.04
N GLY A 87 -18.25 -3.45 -20.86
CA GLY A 87 -18.80 -2.75 -19.70
C GLY A 87 -17.95 -2.83 -18.43
N LEU A 88 -16.81 -3.52 -18.46
CA LEU A 88 -15.87 -3.49 -17.33
C LEU A 88 -15.09 -2.17 -17.32
N GLY A 89 -15.21 -1.43 -16.23
CA GLY A 89 -14.45 -0.22 -16.00
C GLY A 89 -12.97 -0.50 -15.73
N PRO A 90 -12.09 0.50 -15.87
CA PRO A 90 -10.63 0.43 -15.68
C PRO A 90 -10.18 -0.05 -14.29
N LEU A 91 -11.07 0.00 -13.30
CA LEU A 91 -10.84 -0.44 -11.92
C LEU A 91 -11.33 -1.88 -11.66
N SER A 92 -11.91 -2.53 -12.67
CA SER A 92 -12.49 -3.85 -12.49
C SER A 92 -11.41 -4.88 -12.19
N THR A 93 -11.67 -5.72 -11.20
CA THR A 93 -10.75 -6.79 -10.79
C THR A 93 -10.55 -7.88 -11.83
N ARG A 94 -11.40 -7.88 -12.84
CA ARG A 94 -11.40 -8.83 -13.94
C ARG A 94 -10.55 -8.38 -15.12
N LEU A 95 -10.11 -7.13 -15.19
CA LEU A 95 -9.40 -6.65 -16.39
C LEU A 95 -8.12 -7.42 -16.69
N ARG A 96 -7.42 -7.91 -15.66
CA ARG A 96 -6.16 -8.65 -15.78
C ARG A 96 -6.27 -10.07 -15.25
N ASP A 97 -7.50 -10.58 -15.17
CA ASP A 97 -7.76 -11.96 -14.75
C ASP A 97 -7.30 -12.99 -15.77
N THR A 98 -6.95 -12.55 -16.98
CA THR A 98 -6.44 -13.37 -18.07
C THR A 98 -5.26 -12.67 -18.72
N ILE A 99 -4.14 -13.39 -18.84
CA ILE A 99 -2.91 -12.91 -19.45
C ILE A 99 -2.56 -13.81 -20.63
N PHE A 100 -2.31 -13.17 -21.78
CA PHE A 100 -1.77 -13.80 -22.98
C PHE A 100 -0.32 -13.37 -23.19
N LEU A 101 0.59 -14.32 -23.10
CA LEU A 101 2.01 -14.14 -23.39
C LEU A 101 2.32 -14.76 -24.75
N PHE A 102 2.84 -13.96 -25.67
CA PHE A 102 3.21 -14.39 -27.02
C PHE A 102 4.73 -14.50 -27.07
N LEU A 103 5.26 -15.71 -27.28
CA LEU A 103 6.70 -15.98 -27.37
C LEU A 103 7.05 -16.60 -28.72
N ARG A 104 8.21 -16.21 -29.26
CA ARG A 104 8.78 -16.84 -30.45
C ARG A 104 9.08 -18.31 -30.15
N LYS A 105 8.77 -19.19 -31.11
CA LYS A 105 9.07 -20.62 -31.03
C LYS A 105 10.58 -20.85 -31.18
N LYS A 106 11.32 -20.78 -30.07
CA LYS A 106 12.76 -21.09 -30.01
C LYS A 106 12.98 -22.54 -29.58
N GLY A 107 13.76 -23.29 -30.35
CA GLY A 107 13.94 -24.74 -30.17
C GLY A 107 14.73 -25.20 -28.94
N ALA A 108 15.39 -24.30 -28.21
CA ALA A 108 16.19 -24.65 -27.03
C ALA A 108 15.44 -24.50 -25.68
N CYS A 109 14.28 -23.85 -25.68
CA CYS A 109 13.49 -23.63 -24.46
C CYS A 109 12.42 -24.72 -24.31
N GLU A 110 12.64 -25.69 -23.42
CA GLU A 110 11.55 -26.60 -23.01
C GLU A 110 10.36 -25.78 -22.49
N ASN A 111 9.21 -25.89 -23.17
CA ASN A 111 7.96 -25.19 -22.83
C ASN A 111 8.09 -23.66 -22.68
N GLY A 112 9.03 -23.02 -23.39
CA GLY A 112 9.22 -21.56 -23.35
C GLY A 112 9.72 -20.98 -22.02
N ASN A 113 10.09 -21.83 -21.04
CA ASN A 113 10.52 -21.43 -19.70
C ASN A 113 9.54 -20.47 -18.99
N VAL A 114 8.24 -20.77 -19.09
CA VAL A 114 7.17 -19.96 -18.50
C VAL A 114 6.70 -20.57 -17.18
N TYR A 115 6.73 -19.78 -16.12
CA TYR A 115 6.26 -20.11 -14.79
C TYR A 115 4.95 -19.37 -14.49
N TYR A 116 4.12 -19.99 -13.65
CA TYR A 116 2.87 -19.44 -13.17
C TYR A 116 2.63 -19.96 -11.74
N GLN A 117 1.63 -19.40 -11.08
CA GLN A 117 1.34 -19.67 -9.68
C GLN A 117 1.07 -21.16 -9.36
N VAL A 118 1.83 -21.72 -8.42
CA VAL A 118 1.64 -23.06 -7.85
C VAL A 118 1.15 -22.92 -6.40
N LEU A 119 -0.14 -23.21 -6.16
CA LEU A 119 -0.89 -22.80 -4.97
C LEU A 119 -0.66 -23.61 -3.68
N LEU A 120 0.18 -24.66 -3.66
CA LEU A 120 0.09 -25.66 -2.58
C LEU A 120 1.38 -26.18 -1.96
N ASP A 121 2.54 -26.05 -2.59
CA ASP A 121 3.79 -26.52 -1.99
C ASP A 121 4.98 -25.79 -2.61
N GLY A 122 5.34 -24.65 -2.02
CA GLY A 122 6.65 -24.04 -2.16
C GLY A 122 6.87 -23.20 -3.42
N GLN A 123 7.26 -21.94 -3.19
CA GLN A 123 8.43 -21.33 -3.81
C GLN A 123 8.97 -22.07 -5.05
N SER A 124 8.60 -21.58 -6.25
CA SER A 124 9.05 -22.16 -7.51
C SER A 124 10.54 -21.89 -7.71
N LYS A 125 11.33 -22.95 -7.93
CA LYS A 125 12.74 -22.79 -8.31
C LYS A 125 12.81 -22.24 -9.73
N ILE A 126 13.46 -21.10 -9.90
CA ILE A 126 13.59 -20.45 -11.20
C ILE A 126 14.96 -20.76 -11.80
N GLY A 127 14.94 -21.40 -12.97
CA GLY A 127 16.12 -21.68 -13.78
C GLY A 127 16.06 -20.91 -15.09
N ALA A 128 17.17 -20.32 -15.53
CA ALA A 128 17.22 -19.56 -16.78
C ALA A 128 18.61 -19.55 -17.42
N SER A 129 18.66 -19.11 -18.68
CA SER A 129 19.87 -18.74 -19.41
C SER A 129 19.59 -17.49 -20.25
N SER A 130 20.61 -16.85 -20.79
CA SER A 130 20.50 -15.70 -21.70
C SER A 130 19.73 -16.05 -22.98
N ASP A 131 19.83 -17.30 -23.46
CA ASP A 131 19.09 -17.78 -24.63
C ASP A 131 17.63 -18.14 -24.31
N CYS A 132 17.37 -18.49 -23.05
CA CYS A 132 16.09 -18.97 -22.54
C CYS A 132 15.73 -18.30 -21.20
N PRO A 133 15.33 -17.01 -21.21
CA PRO A 133 14.95 -16.31 -20.00
C PRO A 133 13.70 -16.92 -19.38
N ALA A 134 13.59 -16.86 -18.05
CA ALA A 134 12.39 -17.31 -17.35
C ALA A 134 11.32 -16.21 -17.42
N VAL A 135 10.09 -16.56 -17.80
CA VAL A 135 8.96 -15.62 -17.79
C VAL A 135 7.96 -16.05 -16.75
N ILE A 136 7.55 -15.15 -15.87
CA ILE A 136 6.63 -15.45 -14.78
C ILE A 136 5.35 -14.66 -14.98
N LEU A 137 4.21 -15.34 -14.85
CA LEU A 137 2.88 -14.79 -15.10
C LEU A 137 2.00 -14.89 -13.84
N THR A 138 1.44 -13.75 -13.44
CA THR A 138 0.64 -13.59 -12.22
C THR A 138 -0.70 -12.93 -12.57
N ALA A 139 -1.71 -13.76 -12.89
CA ALA A 139 -3.06 -13.27 -13.18
C ALA A 139 -3.74 -12.71 -11.91
N THR A 140 -4.63 -11.74 -12.08
CA THR A 140 -5.42 -11.18 -10.97
C THR A 140 -6.74 -11.93 -10.78
N GLY A 141 -7.43 -11.66 -9.67
CA GLY A 141 -8.73 -12.29 -9.41
C GLY A 141 -8.66 -13.81 -9.31
N THR A 142 -7.47 -14.35 -9.03
CA THR A 142 -7.25 -15.75 -8.67
C THR A 142 -7.55 -15.89 -7.19
N PHE A 143 -8.10 -17.03 -6.79
CA PHE A 143 -8.24 -17.36 -5.37
C PHE A 143 -6.94 -17.95 -4.87
N GLN A 144 -6.41 -17.46 -3.77
CA GLN A 144 -5.17 -18.00 -3.25
C GLN A 144 -5.41 -18.61 -1.89
N MET A 145 -4.84 -19.80 -1.71
CA MET A 145 -4.76 -20.44 -0.41
C MET A 145 -3.38 -20.14 0.15
N ASP A 146 -3.31 -19.18 1.05
CA ASP A 146 -2.15 -18.99 1.91
C ASP A 146 -2.46 -19.76 3.21
N GLY A 147 -1.85 -20.94 3.35
CA GLY A 147 -2.25 -21.94 4.33
C GLY A 147 -3.70 -22.41 4.14
N LEU A 148 -4.56 -22.21 5.14
CA LEU A 148 -6.00 -22.53 5.11
C LEU A 148 -6.89 -21.32 4.78
N SER A 149 -6.32 -20.14 4.53
CA SER A 149 -7.07 -18.90 4.30
C SER A 149 -7.23 -18.60 2.81
N PHE A 150 -8.47 -18.30 2.40
CA PHE A 150 -8.74 -17.79 1.06
C PHE A 150 -8.48 -16.29 1.05
N ARG A 151 -7.36 -15.85 0.48
CA ARG A 151 -7.19 -14.44 0.14
C ARG A 151 -8.16 -14.12 -1.00
N GLY A 152 -8.93 -13.05 -0.82
CA GLY A 152 -9.98 -12.63 -1.74
C GLY A 152 -9.43 -12.30 -3.14
N ASN A 153 -10.33 -12.13 -4.10
CA ASN A 153 -9.96 -11.71 -5.45
C ASN A 153 -9.35 -10.31 -5.46
N THR A 154 -8.03 -10.21 -5.39
CA THR A 154 -7.34 -8.91 -5.41
C THR A 154 -6.79 -8.60 -6.81
N ASN A 155 -6.51 -7.31 -6.99
CA ASN A 155 -5.90 -6.76 -8.21
C ASN A 155 -4.40 -6.61 -8.10
N CYS A 156 -3.76 -7.28 -7.15
CA CYS A 156 -2.41 -6.92 -6.74
C CYS A 156 -1.44 -8.03 -7.11
N PRO A 157 -1.04 -8.18 -8.39
CA PRO A 157 -0.18 -9.28 -8.82
C PRO A 157 1.19 -9.13 -8.17
N LEU A 158 1.43 -9.87 -7.09
CA LEU A 158 2.61 -9.79 -6.25
C LEU A 158 3.60 -10.89 -6.65
N ASN A 159 4.87 -10.54 -6.77
CA ASN A 159 5.95 -11.50 -6.92
C ASN A 159 6.95 -11.26 -5.79
N VAL A 160 7.32 -12.32 -5.09
CA VAL A 160 8.20 -12.32 -3.93
C VAL A 160 9.43 -13.17 -4.24
N MET A 161 10.60 -12.53 -4.31
CA MET A 161 11.88 -13.21 -4.51
C MET A 161 12.40 -13.74 -3.17
N SER A 162 12.81 -15.00 -3.12
CA SER A 162 13.35 -15.64 -1.91
C SER A 162 14.42 -16.67 -2.24
N SER A 163 15.26 -17.02 -1.26
CA SER A 163 16.20 -18.15 -1.31
C SER A 163 17.05 -18.20 -2.58
N PHE A 164 18.03 -17.31 -2.67
CA PHE A 164 18.99 -17.26 -3.78
C PHE A 164 19.93 -18.48 -3.76
N TYR A 165 20.06 -19.16 -4.90
CA TYR A 165 20.96 -20.30 -5.02
C TYR A 165 22.40 -19.85 -5.28
N SER A 166 23.37 -20.65 -4.84
CA SER A 166 24.79 -20.41 -5.12
C SER A 166 25.05 -20.43 -6.64
N SER A 167 25.03 -19.25 -7.25
CA SER A 167 25.30 -19.03 -8.66
C SER A 167 26.79 -18.73 -8.90
N PRO A 168 27.33 -18.91 -10.11
CA PRO A 168 28.70 -18.50 -10.44
C PRO A 168 28.96 -17.05 -10.06
N ASN A 169 30.16 -16.74 -9.54
CA ASN A 169 30.55 -15.37 -9.20
C ASN A 169 30.45 -14.46 -10.44
N ASN A 170 29.95 -13.24 -10.26
CA ASN A 170 29.74 -12.22 -11.32
C ASN A 170 28.67 -12.56 -12.37
N LEU A 171 27.78 -13.52 -12.09
CA LEU A 171 26.59 -13.72 -12.92
C LEU A 171 25.68 -12.50 -12.75
N ARG A 172 25.45 -11.76 -13.83
CA ARG A 172 24.49 -10.65 -13.84
C ARG A 172 23.11 -11.20 -14.16
N VAL A 173 22.11 -10.81 -13.39
CA VAL A 173 20.70 -11.18 -13.56
C VAL A 173 19.89 -9.91 -13.69
N ASP A 174 19.24 -9.74 -14.84
CA ASP A 174 18.32 -8.65 -15.12
C ASP A 174 16.87 -9.14 -14.96
N VAL A 175 16.08 -8.45 -14.14
CA VAL A 175 14.65 -8.67 -13.99
C VAL A 175 13.92 -7.50 -14.66
N THR A 176 13.08 -7.82 -15.63
CA THR A 176 12.40 -6.83 -16.47
C THR A 176 10.90 -7.12 -16.56
N THR A 177 10.10 -6.08 -16.78
CA THR A 177 8.68 -6.22 -17.11
C THR A 177 8.51 -6.75 -18.53
N VAL A 178 7.58 -7.69 -18.72
CA VAL A 178 7.16 -8.08 -20.06
C VAL A 178 6.26 -6.98 -20.64
N GLN A 179 6.62 -6.45 -21.81
CA GLN A 179 5.87 -5.35 -22.42
C GLN A 179 4.43 -5.74 -22.81
N ASN A 180 3.48 -4.84 -22.52
CA ASN A 180 2.13 -4.92 -23.04
C ASN A 180 2.11 -4.40 -24.49
N GLY A 181 1.55 -5.18 -25.42
CA GLY A 181 1.55 -4.86 -26.85
C GLY A 181 0.75 -3.60 -27.22
N LEU A 182 -0.14 -3.13 -26.34
CA LEU A 182 -0.92 -1.90 -26.52
C LEU A 182 -0.36 -0.71 -25.73
N ARG A 183 0.44 -0.96 -24.69
CA ARG A 183 0.96 0.07 -23.79
C ARG A 183 2.46 -0.18 -23.59
N HIS A 184 3.27 0.47 -24.40
CA HIS A 184 4.73 0.37 -24.28
C HIS A 184 5.21 1.12 -23.02
N LEU A 185 6.19 0.56 -22.32
CA LEU A 185 6.90 1.23 -21.23
C LEU A 185 8.23 1.74 -21.75
N GLU A 186 8.56 2.99 -21.41
CA GLU A 186 9.87 3.58 -21.74
C GLU A 186 11.02 2.86 -21.02
N ASN A 187 10.80 2.46 -19.76
CA ASN A 187 11.72 1.65 -18.98
C ASN A 187 11.04 0.33 -18.58
N ASN A 188 11.66 -0.79 -18.94
CA ASN A 188 11.21 -2.13 -18.57
C ASN A 188 12.05 -2.76 -17.46
N GLU A 189 13.16 -2.15 -17.05
CA GLU A 189 14.01 -2.67 -15.99
C GLU A 189 13.34 -2.47 -14.62
N ILE A 190 13.18 -3.58 -13.89
CA ILE A 190 12.71 -3.61 -12.50
C ILE A 190 13.94 -3.54 -11.59
N LEU A 191 14.83 -4.52 -11.74
CA LEU A 191 16.10 -4.57 -11.03
C LEU A 191 17.16 -5.35 -11.82
N SER A 192 18.42 -4.98 -11.66
CA SER A 192 19.59 -5.69 -12.17
C SER A 192 20.56 -5.92 -11.01
N TYR A 193 21.01 -7.15 -10.81
CA TYR A 193 21.97 -7.49 -9.75
C TYR A 193 23.03 -8.47 -10.23
N VAL A 194 24.11 -8.55 -9.47
CA VAL A 194 25.14 -9.58 -9.63
C VAL A 194 24.96 -10.63 -8.55
N SER A 195 25.18 -11.91 -8.87
CA SER A 195 25.01 -13.05 -7.94
C SER A 195 25.79 -12.91 -6.63
N SER A 196 26.87 -12.14 -6.62
CA SER A 196 27.65 -11.82 -5.41
C SER A 196 26.98 -10.80 -4.49
N ASN A 197 25.93 -10.12 -4.95
CA ASN A 197 25.15 -9.14 -4.22
C ASN A 197 23.66 -9.21 -4.63
N PRO A 198 22.96 -10.31 -4.30
CA PRO A 198 21.54 -10.44 -4.61
C PRO A 198 20.70 -9.43 -3.81
N PRO A 199 19.48 -9.10 -4.27
CA PRO A 199 18.54 -8.33 -3.46
C PRO A 199 18.15 -9.11 -2.20
N ALA A 200 17.57 -8.42 -1.21
CA ALA A 200 17.17 -9.06 0.04
C ALA A 200 16.14 -10.18 -0.19
N ASP A 201 16.22 -11.22 0.62
CA ASP A 201 15.17 -12.24 0.68
C ASP A 201 13.84 -11.59 1.06
N GLY A 202 12.78 -12.00 0.36
CA GLY A 202 11.45 -11.40 0.49
C GLY A 202 11.30 -10.09 -0.28
N THR A 203 12.13 -9.79 -1.28
CA THR A 203 11.91 -8.61 -2.14
C THR A 203 10.61 -8.77 -2.93
N GLU A 204 9.72 -7.78 -2.81
CA GLU A 204 8.36 -7.79 -3.35
C GLU A 204 8.16 -6.74 -4.45
N PHE A 205 7.46 -7.08 -5.53
CA PHE A 205 7.04 -6.08 -6.52
C PHE A 205 5.74 -6.47 -7.22
N LEU A 206 4.95 -5.45 -7.59
CA LEU A 206 3.63 -5.62 -8.20
C LEU A 206 3.74 -5.69 -9.73
N ARG A 207 3.69 -6.89 -10.30
CA ARG A 207 3.77 -7.10 -11.75
C ARG A 207 2.93 -8.31 -12.19
N SER A 208 2.04 -8.10 -13.16
CA SER A 208 1.34 -9.21 -13.83
C SER A 208 2.27 -10.14 -14.62
N ALA A 209 3.39 -9.63 -15.14
CA ALA A 209 4.38 -10.45 -15.85
C ALA A 209 5.80 -9.89 -15.77
N ILE A 210 6.75 -10.76 -15.44
CA ILE A 210 8.18 -10.43 -15.39
C ILE A 210 9.01 -11.42 -16.20
N MET A 211 10.18 -10.99 -16.64
CA MET A 211 11.17 -11.77 -17.36
C MET A 211 12.52 -11.66 -16.65
N ILE A 212 13.10 -12.81 -16.31
CA ILE A 212 14.38 -12.93 -15.62
C ILE A 212 15.42 -13.46 -16.61
N THR A 213 16.43 -12.63 -16.89
CA THR A 213 17.45 -12.89 -17.90
C THR A 213 18.85 -12.84 -17.27
N PRO A 214 19.52 -13.98 -17.09
CA PRO A 214 20.93 -13.99 -16.71
C PRO A 214 21.83 -13.71 -17.94
N ASN A 215 23.03 -13.19 -17.72
CA ASN A 215 24.04 -13.02 -18.78
C ASN A 215 24.81 -14.30 -19.15
N SER A 216 24.52 -15.43 -18.49
CA SER A 216 25.13 -16.74 -18.78
C SER A 216 24.38 -17.47 -19.89
N THR A 217 25.09 -18.12 -20.81
CA THR A 217 24.49 -19.05 -21.79
C THR A 217 24.14 -20.40 -21.16
N ASP A 218 24.79 -20.76 -20.05
CA ASP A 218 24.53 -22.00 -19.33
C ASP A 218 23.28 -21.87 -18.44
N TRP A 219 22.47 -22.94 -18.42
CA TRP A 219 21.30 -23.02 -17.56
C TRP A 219 21.69 -22.95 -16.09
N THR A 220 21.16 -21.96 -15.37
CA THR A 220 21.51 -21.70 -13.97
C THR A 220 20.25 -21.57 -13.13
N TRP A 221 20.25 -22.21 -11.95
CA TRP A 221 19.23 -22.00 -10.93
C TRP A 221 19.54 -20.70 -10.19
N LEU A 222 18.63 -19.74 -10.26
CA LEU A 222 18.89 -18.37 -9.79
C LEU A 222 18.34 -18.16 -8.37
N MET A 223 17.05 -18.42 -8.18
CA MET A 223 16.31 -18.08 -6.96
C MET A 223 15.06 -18.93 -6.81
N GLN A 224 14.39 -18.82 -5.66
CA GLN A 224 12.99 -19.16 -5.52
C GLN A 224 12.11 -17.92 -5.73
N LEU A 225 10.99 -18.12 -6.40
CA LEU A 225 10.00 -17.06 -6.60
C LEU A 225 8.64 -17.57 -6.16
N GLU A 226 7.98 -16.74 -5.36
CA GLU A 226 6.60 -16.90 -4.97
C GLU A 226 5.76 -15.87 -5.72
N THR A 227 4.65 -16.31 -6.29
CA THR A 227 3.77 -15.47 -7.11
C THR A 227 2.39 -15.55 -6.51
N GLU A 228 1.85 -14.40 -6.14
CA GLU A 228 0.57 -14.32 -5.47
C GLU A 228 -0.18 -13.01 -5.78
N ASN A 229 -1.29 -12.77 -5.10
CA ASN A 229 -2.15 -11.62 -5.24
C ASN A 229 -2.23 -10.99 -3.85
N ALA A 230 -1.53 -9.87 -3.63
CA ALA A 230 -1.44 -9.24 -2.32
C ALA A 230 -2.81 -8.88 -1.76
N ASP A 231 -2.93 -8.76 -0.43
CA ASP A 231 -4.18 -8.35 0.22
C ASP A 231 -4.67 -6.98 -0.27
N GLN A 232 -5.97 -6.72 -0.09
CA GLN A 232 -6.59 -5.48 -0.53
C GLN A 232 -7.30 -4.75 0.61
N GLY A 233 -6.87 -3.52 0.91
CA GLY A 233 -7.44 -2.66 1.96
C GLY A 233 -8.63 -1.82 1.48
N GLY A 234 -9.16 -2.12 0.29
CA GLY A 234 -10.17 -1.35 -0.41
C GLY A 234 -10.43 -1.92 -1.82
N SER A 235 -11.03 -1.14 -2.72
CA SER A 235 -11.36 -1.63 -4.08
C SER A 235 -10.15 -1.75 -5.04
N VAL A 236 -9.06 -1.03 -4.75
CA VAL A 236 -7.83 -0.98 -5.60
C VAL A 236 -6.52 -0.95 -4.81
N THR A 237 -6.55 -0.74 -3.50
CA THR A 237 -5.33 -0.56 -2.69
C THR A 237 -4.75 -1.89 -2.20
N CYS A 238 -3.57 -2.24 -2.70
CA CYS A 238 -2.78 -3.37 -2.26
C CYS A 238 -2.17 -3.12 -0.88
N LEU A 239 -2.31 -4.08 0.03
CA LEU A 239 -1.64 -4.07 1.32
C LEU A 239 -0.43 -4.99 1.20
N LEU A 240 0.75 -4.39 1.30
CA LEU A 240 2.03 -5.06 1.24
C LEU A 240 2.70 -4.89 2.59
N ASN A 241 3.27 -5.95 3.14
CA ASN A 241 3.89 -5.92 4.45
C ASN A 241 5.21 -6.68 4.39
N GLN A 242 6.30 -6.00 4.73
CA GLN A 242 7.61 -6.62 4.80
C GLN A 242 8.16 -6.56 6.21
N HIS A 243 8.56 -7.71 6.72
CA HIS A 243 9.25 -7.82 7.99
C HIS A 243 10.75 -7.97 7.75
N LEU A 244 11.52 -6.97 8.18
CA LEU A 244 12.96 -6.91 7.93
C LEU A 244 13.72 -7.28 9.22
N ASN A 245 14.36 -8.45 9.19
CA ASN A 245 15.07 -9.06 10.33
C ASN A 245 16.59 -8.92 10.28
N GLU A 246 17.13 -8.62 9.11
CA GLU A 246 18.56 -8.45 8.87
C GLU A 246 18.81 -7.24 7.95
N LYS A 247 20.06 -6.75 7.90
CA LYS A 247 20.49 -5.73 6.93
C LYS A 247 20.08 -6.16 5.54
N SER A 248 19.30 -5.32 4.89
CA SER A 248 18.61 -5.69 3.67
C SER A 248 18.55 -4.49 2.73
N SER A 249 18.65 -4.76 1.45
CA SER A 249 18.33 -3.79 0.40
C SER A 249 17.25 -4.37 -0.48
N GLY A 250 16.25 -3.57 -0.82
CA GLY A 250 15.15 -4.02 -1.64
C GLY A 250 14.58 -2.93 -2.52
N LEU A 251 13.46 -3.26 -3.15
CA LEU A 251 12.76 -2.43 -4.11
C LEU A 251 11.27 -2.50 -3.81
N ILE A 252 10.58 -1.37 -3.91
CA ILE A 252 9.13 -1.30 -4.04
C ILE A 252 8.86 -0.72 -5.42
N GLU A 253 8.01 -1.40 -6.20
CA GLU A 253 7.66 -0.96 -7.54
C GLU A 253 6.17 -1.14 -7.81
N SER A 254 5.53 -0.09 -8.33
CA SER A 254 4.10 -0.10 -8.65
C SER A 254 3.82 -0.70 -10.02
N ASP A 255 2.72 -1.43 -10.21
CA ASP A 255 2.38 -2.04 -11.51
C ASP A 255 1.99 -0.96 -12.53
N PRO A 256 2.76 -0.74 -13.61
CA PRO A 256 2.51 0.31 -14.60
C PRO A 256 1.40 -0.03 -15.60
N TYR A 257 0.73 -1.17 -15.43
CA TYR A 257 -0.46 -1.53 -16.18
C TYR A 257 -1.69 -1.72 -15.30
N GLY A 258 -1.52 -1.62 -13.98
CA GLY A 258 -2.56 -1.80 -13.00
C GLY A 258 -3.21 -0.50 -12.53
N PRO A 259 -4.52 -0.50 -12.24
CA PRO A 259 -5.16 0.58 -11.49
C PRO A 259 -4.76 0.62 -10.01
N GLU A 260 -3.96 -0.35 -9.53
CA GLU A 260 -3.62 -0.51 -8.13
C GLU A 260 -3.01 0.73 -7.51
N GLU A 261 -3.41 0.93 -6.26
CA GLU A 261 -2.73 1.74 -5.26
C GLU A 261 -2.01 0.80 -4.31
N PHE A 262 -1.10 1.27 -3.47
CA PHE A 262 -0.55 0.39 -2.43
C PHE A 262 -0.26 1.13 -1.13
N ASN A 263 -0.42 0.39 -0.03
CA ASN A 263 0.12 0.72 1.28
C ASN A 263 1.17 -0.35 1.60
N TYR A 264 2.44 0.05 1.59
CA TYR A 264 3.58 -0.81 1.87
C TYR A 264 4.06 -0.55 3.30
N THR A 265 3.85 -1.50 4.20
CA THR A 265 4.27 -1.39 5.59
C THR A 265 5.58 -2.12 5.80
N PHE A 266 6.57 -1.42 6.33
CA PHE A 266 7.79 -2.02 6.84
C PHE A 266 7.69 -2.17 8.36
N THR A 267 7.99 -3.38 8.83
CA THR A 267 8.15 -3.69 10.26
C THR A 267 9.56 -4.23 10.49
N PHE A 268 10.09 -4.01 11.69
CA PHE A 268 11.52 -4.22 11.97
C PHE A 268 11.69 -4.99 13.28
N SER A 269 12.73 -5.83 13.35
CA SER A 269 13.12 -6.53 14.58
C SER A 269 14.20 -5.78 15.39
N TYR A 270 14.51 -4.53 15.03
CA TYR A 270 15.58 -3.73 15.64
C TYR A 270 15.04 -2.61 16.52
N ASP A 271 15.77 -2.31 17.58
CA ASP A 271 15.44 -1.19 18.46
C ASP A 271 15.71 0.19 17.82
N ASN A 272 16.59 0.28 16.81
CA ASN A 272 16.98 1.56 16.18
C ASN A 272 17.32 1.38 14.68
N PRO A 273 16.34 1.02 13.84
CA PRO A 273 16.59 0.87 12.40
C PRO A 273 16.93 2.22 11.75
N GLN A 274 17.85 2.19 10.78
CA GLN A 274 18.00 3.27 9.81
C GLN A 274 17.67 2.76 8.41
N MET A 275 16.75 3.45 7.72
CA MET A 275 16.38 3.14 6.36
C MET A 275 16.71 4.32 5.44
N THR A 276 17.54 4.06 4.43
CA THR A 276 17.79 4.99 3.33
C THR A 276 16.89 4.60 2.16
N ILE A 277 16.06 5.52 1.70
CA ILE A 277 15.06 5.31 0.66
C ILE A 277 15.41 6.21 -0.52
N SER A 278 15.63 5.65 -1.69
CA SER A 278 15.89 6.36 -2.95
C SER A 278 14.69 6.21 -3.88
N ILE A 279 14.06 7.32 -4.22
CA ILE A 279 12.82 7.38 -5.00
C ILE A 279 13.18 7.88 -6.41
N GLU A 280 12.90 7.07 -7.43
CA GLU A 280 13.07 7.49 -8.83
C GLU A 280 12.04 8.58 -9.19
N ALA A 281 12.32 9.37 -10.23
CA ALA A 281 11.44 10.45 -10.63
C ALA A 281 10.06 9.93 -11.03
N TYR A 282 9.00 10.54 -10.50
CA TYR A 282 7.61 10.21 -10.81
C TYR A 282 6.78 11.47 -11.06
N ASP A 283 5.68 11.33 -11.80
CA ASP A 283 4.77 12.43 -12.09
C ASP A 283 3.79 12.67 -10.93
N LYS A 284 4.04 13.74 -10.15
CA LYS A 284 3.19 14.17 -9.04
C LYS A 284 1.78 14.64 -9.45
N GLU A 285 1.56 14.95 -10.74
CA GLU A 285 0.21 15.24 -11.25
C GLU A 285 -0.61 13.96 -11.41
N CYS A 286 0.09 12.83 -11.53
CA CYS A 286 -0.50 11.52 -11.69
C CYS A 286 -0.50 10.66 -10.43
N VAL A 287 0.46 10.89 -9.54
CA VAL A 287 0.70 10.07 -8.35
C VAL A 287 0.77 10.95 -7.09
N ASP A 288 0.14 10.49 -6.02
CA ASP A 288 0.42 10.92 -4.65
C ASP A 288 1.18 9.81 -3.92
N LEU A 289 2.39 10.13 -3.45
CA LEU A 289 3.25 9.24 -2.69
C LEU A 289 3.45 9.81 -1.29
N THR A 290 3.16 9.08 -0.22
CA THR A 290 3.31 9.57 1.16
C THR A 290 4.02 8.53 2.02
N PHE A 291 5.03 8.97 2.76
CA PHE A 291 5.70 8.15 3.78
C PHE A 291 5.18 8.56 5.14
N ILE A 292 4.62 7.62 5.87
CA ILE A 292 4.16 7.77 7.24
C ILE A 292 5.14 7.01 8.11
N ARG A 293 5.81 7.70 9.03
CA ARG A 293 6.77 7.13 9.96
C ARG A 293 6.16 7.15 11.35
N THR A 294 6.11 6.00 12.02
CA THR A 294 5.73 5.91 13.43
C THR A 294 7.00 5.85 14.27
N HIS A 295 7.16 6.78 15.20
CA HIS A 295 8.28 6.85 16.14
C HIS A 295 8.07 5.89 17.32
N HIS A 296 9.13 5.54 18.05
CA HIS A 296 9.04 4.66 19.22
C HIS A 296 8.18 5.22 20.38
N ASP A 297 7.89 6.53 20.37
CA ASP A 297 6.95 7.17 21.31
C ASP A 297 5.48 7.09 20.85
N GLY A 298 5.22 6.43 19.72
CA GLY A 298 3.92 6.30 19.07
C GLY A 298 3.49 7.51 18.25
N THR A 299 4.29 8.58 18.18
CA THR A 299 3.95 9.73 17.34
C THR A 299 4.18 9.42 15.86
N GLN A 300 3.39 10.04 14.99
CA GLN A 300 3.54 9.87 13.54
C GLN A 300 4.03 11.14 12.87
N SER A 301 5.03 11.01 12.00
CA SER A 301 5.44 12.04 11.05
C SER A 301 5.09 11.63 9.63
N LYS A 302 4.69 12.59 8.79
CA LYS A 302 4.30 12.34 7.40
C LYS A 302 5.14 13.17 6.45
N THR A 303 5.66 12.51 5.42
CA THR A 303 6.37 13.14 4.31
C THR A 303 5.61 12.86 3.03
N SER A 304 4.95 13.89 2.49
CA SER A 304 4.14 13.77 1.27
C SER A 304 4.92 14.23 0.04
N ASN A 305 4.75 13.47 -1.03
CA ASN A 305 5.42 13.55 -2.31
C ASN A 305 6.94 13.80 -2.20
N PRO A 306 7.68 13.01 -1.40
CA PRO A 306 9.13 13.14 -1.33
C PRO A 306 9.75 12.83 -2.69
N ARG A 307 10.95 13.38 -2.90
CA ARG A 307 11.77 13.14 -4.08
C ARG A 307 13.16 12.73 -3.63
N ASP A 308 13.86 12.03 -4.52
CA ASP A 308 15.27 11.65 -4.34
C ASP A 308 15.47 10.74 -3.13
N THR A 309 16.43 11.07 -2.26
CA THR A 309 16.78 10.23 -1.12
C THR A 309 16.17 10.74 0.18
N LEU A 310 15.41 9.88 0.86
CA LEU A 310 14.88 10.07 2.19
C LEU A 310 15.65 9.18 3.17
N VAL A 311 16.28 9.77 4.17
CA VAL A 311 16.91 9.02 5.26
C VAL A 311 15.98 9.06 6.45
N LEU A 312 15.48 7.90 6.82
CA LEU A 312 14.63 7.71 7.99
C LEU A 312 15.48 7.11 9.10
N VAL A 313 15.32 7.66 10.30
CA VAL A 313 15.90 7.21 11.56
C VAL A 313 14.83 7.32 12.65
N ASP A 314 15.04 6.62 13.76
CA ASP A 314 14.18 6.70 14.95
C ASP A 314 12.70 6.41 14.62
N PHE A 315 12.44 5.16 14.23
CA PHE A 315 11.11 4.69 13.87
C PHE A 315 10.87 3.25 14.28
N GLU A 316 9.63 2.96 14.65
CA GLU A 316 9.11 1.62 14.92
C GLU A 316 8.58 0.98 13.63
N ASP A 317 7.87 1.76 12.79
CA ASP A 317 7.37 1.33 11.49
C ASP A 317 7.39 2.46 10.44
N ILE A 318 7.33 2.05 9.18
CA ILE A 318 7.19 2.95 8.03
C ILE A 318 6.08 2.43 7.12
N ILE A 319 5.13 3.29 6.77
CA ILE A 319 4.08 3.00 5.78
C ILE A 319 4.30 3.90 4.56
N VAL A 320 4.47 3.28 3.39
CA VAL A 320 4.53 3.95 2.08
C VAL A 320 3.18 3.85 1.41
N VAL A 321 2.51 4.98 1.24
CA VAL A 321 1.19 5.10 0.60
C VAL A 321 1.37 5.64 -0.81
N PHE A 322 0.98 4.87 -1.81
CA PHE A 322 0.96 5.25 -3.22
C PHE A 322 -0.48 5.28 -3.73
N HIS A 323 -0.89 6.41 -4.29
CA HIS A 323 -2.22 6.63 -4.82
C HIS A 323 -2.15 7.24 -6.23
N ARG A 324 -2.88 6.67 -7.20
CA ARG A 324 -3.00 7.24 -8.54
C ARG A 324 -4.18 8.20 -8.60
N LYS A 325 -3.94 9.45 -8.96
CA LYS A 325 -4.99 10.49 -9.05
C LYS A 325 -6.06 10.18 -10.08
N ASP A 326 -5.64 9.64 -11.23
CA ASP A 326 -6.54 9.18 -12.30
C ASP A 326 -6.04 7.81 -12.82
N PRO A 327 -6.70 6.70 -12.48
CA PRO A 327 -6.23 5.36 -12.82
C PRO A 327 -6.27 5.05 -14.32
N VAL A 328 -6.99 5.84 -15.13
CA VAL A 328 -7.02 5.68 -16.60
C VAL A 328 -5.92 6.51 -17.23
N LYS A 329 -5.91 7.81 -16.93
CA LYS A 329 -4.97 8.77 -17.54
C LYS A 329 -3.54 8.48 -17.09
N CYS A 330 -3.37 8.02 -15.85
CA CYS A 330 -2.07 7.81 -15.23
C CYS A 330 -1.65 6.35 -15.20
N ALA A 331 -2.30 5.46 -15.94
CA ALA A 331 -2.01 4.02 -15.92
C ALA A 331 -0.52 3.71 -16.16
N SER A 332 0.18 4.44 -17.03
CA SER A 332 1.61 4.25 -17.32
C SER A 332 2.59 4.90 -16.32
N HIS A 333 2.12 5.66 -15.33
CA HIS A 333 2.99 6.41 -14.42
C HIS A 333 3.19 5.63 -13.13
N GLY A 334 4.29 4.88 -13.06
CA GLY A 334 4.68 4.11 -11.89
C GLY A 334 5.50 4.91 -10.87
N VAL A 335 5.80 4.26 -9.75
CA VAL A 335 6.87 4.68 -8.82
C VAL A 335 7.81 3.52 -8.59
N THR A 336 9.09 3.83 -8.52
CA THR A 336 10.17 2.90 -8.22
C THR A 336 10.93 3.45 -7.02
N ILE A 337 10.96 2.68 -5.93
CA ILE A 337 11.54 3.08 -4.65
C ILE A 337 12.54 2.02 -4.23
N ARG A 338 13.82 2.37 -4.15
CA ARG A 338 14.89 1.51 -3.65
C ARG A 338 15.10 1.80 -2.18
N TYR A 339 15.30 0.80 -1.35
CA TYR A 339 15.62 1.03 0.06
C TYR A 339 16.84 0.23 0.49
N THR A 340 17.52 0.71 1.53
CA THR A 340 18.62 0.02 2.21
C THR A 340 18.43 0.21 3.71
N LEU A 341 18.26 -0.90 4.42
CA LEU A 341 18.14 -0.98 5.87
C LEU A 341 19.49 -1.33 6.49
N SER A 342 19.87 -0.60 7.52
CA SER A 342 21.04 -0.89 8.34
C SER A 342 20.70 -0.95 9.83
N ASP A 343 21.19 -1.99 10.51
CA ASP A 343 21.04 -2.26 11.97
C ASP A 343 21.71 -1.23 12.88
N ALA A 344 22.44 -0.31 12.26
CA ALA A 344 22.99 0.83 12.93
C ALA A 344 22.57 2.05 12.13
N PRO A 345 22.31 3.22 12.76
CA PRO A 345 22.66 4.45 12.07
C PRO A 345 24.04 4.21 11.47
N PRO A 346 24.31 4.49 10.17
CA PRO A 346 25.63 4.32 9.56
C PRO A 346 26.53 4.86 10.61
N ALA A 347 27.38 3.97 11.17
CA ALA A 347 28.07 4.27 12.41
C ALA A 347 28.50 5.70 12.22
N ASN A 348 27.96 6.60 13.04
CA ASN A 348 28.28 8.00 12.90
C ASN A 348 29.70 8.03 13.45
N PRO A 349 30.67 7.60 12.63
CA PRO A 349 31.52 6.43 12.80
C PRO A 349 31.95 6.39 14.23
N THR A 350 31.10 5.72 15.04
CA THR A 350 30.83 6.05 16.45
C THR A 350 32.04 6.76 17.01
N ASP A 351 32.06 8.11 16.90
CA ASP A 351 33.27 8.96 16.97
C ASP A 351 34.31 8.19 17.77
N ALA A 352 35.25 7.48 17.10
CA ALA A 352 36.16 6.58 17.81
C ALA A 352 36.71 7.42 18.96
N PRO A 353 36.41 7.08 20.25
CA PRO A 353 36.22 8.06 21.31
C PRO A 353 37.33 9.06 21.18
N LEU A 354 36.96 10.28 20.72
CA LEU A 354 37.92 11.27 20.30
C LEU A 354 38.94 11.34 21.42
N PRO A 355 40.23 11.03 21.17
CA PRO A 355 41.19 10.96 22.25
C PRO A 355 41.10 12.29 22.99
N ASP A 356 40.87 12.30 24.31
CA ASP A 356 40.61 13.52 25.09
C ASP A 356 41.70 14.60 24.89
N SER A 357 42.86 14.20 24.37
CA SER A 357 43.99 15.04 23.97
C SER A 357 43.82 15.84 22.66
N CYS A 358 42.80 15.57 21.85
CA CYS A 358 42.64 16.15 20.50
C CYS A 358 41.66 17.32 20.52
N THR A 359 41.93 18.37 19.71
CA THR A 359 41.02 19.51 19.62
C THR A 359 39.71 19.08 18.96
N PRO A 360 38.53 19.36 19.55
CA PRO A 360 37.25 18.95 18.98
C PRO A 360 37.02 19.56 17.59
N PRO A 361 36.36 18.83 16.67
CA PRO A 361 36.08 19.33 15.34
C PRO A 361 34.91 20.33 15.37
N SER A 362 34.68 21.04 14.26
CA SER A 362 33.42 21.74 14.06
C SER A 362 32.27 20.73 13.91
N PRO A 363 31.01 21.11 14.23
CA PRO A 363 29.86 20.27 13.92
C PRO A 363 29.82 19.90 12.43
N GLY A 364 29.39 18.67 12.13
CA GLY A 364 29.32 18.17 10.77
C GLY A 364 29.24 16.65 10.69
N ALA A 365 28.99 16.15 9.49
CA ALA A 365 28.97 14.74 9.15
C ALA A 365 30.39 14.16 9.12
N ALA A 366 30.50 12.90 9.47
CA ALA A 366 31.66 12.10 9.14
C ALA A 366 31.54 11.53 7.73
N ILE A 367 32.66 11.37 7.04
CA ILE A 367 32.69 10.72 5.75
C ILE A 367 33.83 9.70 5.66
N ASP A 368 33.62 8.65 4.87
CA ASP A 368 34.65 7.68 4.46
C ASP A 368 34.65 7.56 2.92
N PRO A 369 35.15 8.59 2.21
CA PRO A 369 35.08 8.67 0.76
C PRO A 369 36.21 7.88 0.08
N ASP A 370 35.92 7.34 -1.11
CA ASP A 370 36.94 6.79 -2.00
C ASP A 370 37.84 7.90 -2.55
N LEU A 371 39.15 7.63 -2.64
CA LEU A 371 40.12 8.56 -3.22
C LEU A 371 40.18 8.38 -4.74
N PRO A 372 40.28 9.47 -5.54
CA PRO A 372 40.37 10.87 -5.11
C PRO A 372 38.99 11.53 -4.89
N PHE A 373 38.90 12.42 -3.91
CA PHE A 373 37.71 13.24 -3.68
C PHE A 373 38.09 14.68 -3.28
N MET A 374 37.10 15.58 -3.37
CA MET A 374 37.22 16.98 -2.95
C MET A 374 36.15 17.37 -1.93
N LEU A 375 36.41 18.45 -1.18
CA LEU A 375 35.47 19.13 -0.32
C LEU A 375 35.55 20.64 -0.53
N PHE A 376 34.42 21.33 -0.44
CA PHE A 376 34.39 22.79 -0.28
C PHE A 376 34.55 23.17 1.20
N GLY A 377 35.05 24.38 1.46
CA GLY A 377 35.20 24.95 2.80
C GLY A 377 33.98 24.79 3.71
N LYS A 378 32.80 25.07 3.15
CA LYS A 378 31.52 25.04 3.86
C LYS A 378 30.92 23.64 3.99
N ASP A 379 31.37 22.67 3.21
CA ASP A 379 30.80 21.31 3.23
C ASP A 379 30.74 20.82 4.67
N ASN A 380 29.56 20.38 5.09
CA ASN A 380 29.27 20.16 6.50
C ASN A 380 29.92 18.87 7.02
N VAL A 381 31.24 18.79 6.95
CA VAL A 381 32.08 17.65 7.33
C VAL A 381 32.84 18.00 8.61
N SER A 382 32.73 17.14 9.62
CA SER A 382 33.47 17.25 10.88
C SER A 382 34.72 16.39 10.87
N HIS A 383 34.68 15.21 10.25
CA HIS A 383 35.82 14.32 10.15
C HIS A 383 35.79 13.42 8.91
N ILE A 384 36.97 12.99 8.49
CA ILE A 384 37.21 12.12 7.33
C ILE A 384 37.96 10.89 7.84
N ILE A 385 37.40 9.72 7.59
CA ILE A 385 38.06 8.44 7.84
C ILE A 385 38.95 8.11 6.65
N LEU A 386 40.18 7.69 6.96
CA LEU A 386 41.17 7.37 5.95
C LEU A 386 41.38 5.87 5.86
N ASN A 387 41.02 5.28 4.72
CA ASN A 387 41.29 3.88 4.42
C ASN A 387 42.74 3.65 3.94
N GLU A 388 43.43 4.70 3.51
CA GLU A 388 44.84 4.68 3.10
C GLU A 388 45.53 6.02 3.39
N PRO A 389 46.87 6.09 3.42
CA PRO A 389 47.60 7.34 3.65
C PRO A 389 47.27 8.39 2.57
N VAL A 390 47.01 9.63 2.97
CA VAL A 390 46.58 10.70 2.05
C VAL A 390 47.49 11.91 2.09
N CYS A 391 47.47 12.67 1.00
CA CYS A 391 47.92 14.06 1.00
C CYS A 391 46.77 14.98 0.62
N LEU A 392 46.72 16.12 1.30
CA LEU A 392 45.75 17.19 1.10
C LEU A 392 46.40 18.29 0.26
N PHE A 393 45.68 18.72 -0.77
CA PHE A 393 45.97 19.91 -1.54
C PHE A 393 44.93 20.96 -1.22
N VAL A 394 45.38 22.17 -0.88
CA VAL A 394 44.49 23.27 -0.52
C VAL A 394 44.54 24.38 -1.55
N HIS A 395 43.38 24.91 -1.88
CA HIS A 395 43.24 26.11 -2.69
C HIS A 395 42.21 26.99 -2.00
N SER A 396 42.57 28.22 -1.62
CA SER A 396 41.61 29.20 -1.09
C SER A 396 42.00 30.62 -1.48
N ASN A 397 41.02 31.51 -1.56
CA ASN A 397 41.21 32.95 -1.75
C ASN A 397 40.93 33.76 -0.46
N ASP A 398 41.16 35.06 -0.51
CA ASP A 398 41.10 35.98 0.64
C ASP A 398 39.68 36.39 1.07
N ARG A 399 38.63 35.90 0.38
CA ARG A 399 37.22 36.27 0.68
C ARG A 399 36.68 35.64 1.96
N VAL A 400 37.30 34.57 2.44
CA VAL A 400 37.00 33.98 3.76
C VAL A 400 38.27 34.00 4.59
N ASN A 401 38.14 34.46 5.82
CA ASN A 401 39.26 34.44 6.75
C ASN A 401 39.47 33.02 7.27
N MET A 402 40.36 32.28 6.61
CA MET A 402 40.71 30.90 6.97
C MET A 402 41.65 30.78 8.18
N SER A 403 42.00 31.89 8.86
CA SER A 403 42.98 31.86 9.96
C SER A 403 42.62 30.94 11.14
N THR A 404 41.34 30.67 11.37
CA THR A 404 40.88 29.74 12.41
C THR A 404 40.68 28.31 11.91
N PHE A 405 40.90 28.04 10.63
CA PHE A 405 40.75 26.70 10.06
C PHE A 405 41.96 25.84 10.47
N THR A 406 41.68 24.68 11.05
CA THR A 406 42.68 23.71 11.48
C THR A 406 42.24 22.31 11.11
N ILE A 407 43.19 21.46 10.69
CA ILE A 407 42.96 20.03 10.48
C ILE A 407 43.77 19.28 11.52
N THR A 408 43.09 18.45 12.30
CA THR A 408 43.74 17.58 13.29
C THR A 408 43.86 16.17 12.73
N ALA A 409 45.08 15.71 12.51
CA ALA A 409 45.36 14.33 12.15
C ALA A 409 45.35 13.47 13.41
N VAL A 410 44.57 12.39 13.39
CA VAL A 410 44.51 11.38 14.45
C VAL A 410 45.30 10.16 13.99
N TYR A 411 46.31 9.77 14.76
CA TYR A 411 47.19 8.64 14.45
C TYR A 411 46.66 7.33 15.03
N LYS A 412 47.11 6.18 14.49
CA LYS A 412 46.76 4.82 14.97
C LYS A 412 46.99 4.61 16.47
N ASN A 413 47.94 5.35 17.07
CA ASN A 413 48.24 5.28 18.50
C ASN A 413 47.36 6.20 19.37
N GLY A 414 46.37 6.89 18.78
CA GLY A 414 45.49 7.84 19.45
C GLY A 414 46.10 9.22 19.72
N SER A 415 47.37 9.46 19.37
CA SER A 415 47.94 10.80 19.43
C SER A 415 47.41 11.66 18.28
N CYS A 416 47.47 12.98 18.45
CA CYS A 416 46.99 13.93 17.46
C CYS A 416 48.02 15.01 17.16
N SER A 417 48.01 15.51 15.93
CA SER A 417 48.70 16.74 15.56
C SER A 417 47.79 17.61 14.72
N SER A 418 47.72 18.89 15.06
CA SER A 418 46.93 19.85 14.29
C SER A 418 47.84 20.66 13.37
N VAL A 419 47.42 20.79 12.12
CA VAL A 419 48.01 21.69 11.14
C VAL A 419 47.05 22.86 10.93
N GLY A 420 47.54 24.08 11.14
CA GLY A 420 46.76 25.30 10.94
C GLY A 420 46.78 25.77 9.49
N TRP A 421 45.81 26.62 9.12
CA TRP A 421 45.73 27.17 7.77
C TRP A 421 47.03 27.82 7.28
N GLY A 422 47.76 28.53 8.15
CA GLY A 422 49.04 29.15 7.76
C GLY A 422 50.09 28.15 7.28
N GLU A 423 50.09 26.93 7.81
CA GLU A 423 50.99 25.86 7.36
C GLU A 423 50.46 25.16 6.10
N LEU A 424 49.14 24.90 6.04
CA LEU A 424 48.48 24.33 4.87
C LEU A 424 48.65 25.22 3.62
N GLN A 425 48.46 26.52 3.77
CA GLN A 425 48.57 27.49 2.68
C GLN A 425 50.02 27.62 2.16
N ASN A 426 51.02 27.57 3.06
CA ASN A 426 52.42 27.72 2.70
C ASN A 426 53.00 26.47 2.02
N THR A 427 52.46 25.29 2.30
CA THR A 427 52.96 24.01 1.77
C THR A 427 52.31 23.62 0.45
N GLU A 428 51.12 24.15 0.15
CA GLU A 428 50.22 23.82 -0.98
C GLU A 428 49.75 22.36 -1.04
N LYS A 429 50.59 21.44 -0.58
CA LYS A 429 50.42 20.01 -0.42
C LYS A 429 50.90 19.64 0.99
N TYR A 430 50.01 19.04 1.76
CA TYR A 430 50.32 18.51 3.08
C TYR A 430 50.08 17.00 3.09
N CYS A 431 51.16 16.21 3.24
CA CYS A 431 51.05 14.77 3.36
C CYS A 431 50.99 14.36 4.82
N PHE A 432 49.92 13.65 5.19
CA PHE A 432 49.79 13.12 6.53
C PHE A 432 50.71 11.90 6.72
N ASP A 433 50.97 11.56 7.99
CA ASP A 433 51.75 10.38 8.34
C ASP A 433 51.00 9.10 7.89
N ASP A 434 51.72 8.04 7.57
CA ASP A 434 51.10 6.77 7.14
C ASP A 434 50.32 6.09 8.28
N SER A 435 50.53 6.53 9.52
CA SER A 435 49.76 6.13 10.68
C SER A 435 48.50 6.97 10.91
N THR A 436 48.21 8.01 10.12
CA THR A 436 46.97 8.78 10.25
C THR A 436 45.77 7.93 9.81
N THR A 437 44.75 7.83 10.68
CA THR A 437 43.51 7.07 10.42
C THR A 437 42.29 7.95 10.23
N MET A 438 42.36 9.19 10.73
CA MET A 438 41.24 10.14 10.68
C MET A 438 41.77 11.56 10.59
N LEU A 439 41.08 12.41 9.84
CA LEU A 439 41.29 13.86 9.82
C LEU A 439 40.06 14.55 10.40
N MET A 440 40.26 15.40 11.39
CA MET A 440 39.20 16.20 12.00
C MET A 440 39.29 17.63 11.48
N LEU A 441 38.18 18.18 10.99
CA LEU A 441 38.10 19.52 10.44
C LEU A 441 37.51 20.46 11.49
N ASN A 442 38.31 21.42 11.94
CA ASN A 442 37.83 22.52 12.77
C ASN A 442 37.80 23.79 11.92
N ARG A 443 36.58 24.15 11.52
CA ARG A 443 36.23 25.27 10.65
C ARG A 443 35.89 26.54 11.46
N GLY A 444 35.85 26.46 12.80
CA GLY A 444 35.31 27.54 13.64
C GLY A 444 33.92 27.98 13.17
N SER A 445 33.69 29.29 13.16
CA SER A 445 32.49 29.92 12.60
C SER A 445 32.73 30.57 11.23
N ILE A 446 33.78 30.14 10.50
CA ILE A 446 34.22 30.78 9.24
C ILE A 446 33.09 30.83 8.21
N PHE A 447 32.31 29.75 8.13
CA PHE A 447 31.28 29.57 7.11
C PHE A 447 29.85 29.71 7.65
N ASP A 448 29.70 30.05 8.93
CA ASP A 448 28.39 30.19 9.58
C ASP A 448 27.61 31.37 8.98
N GLY A 449 26.37 31.12 8.59
CA GLY A 449 25.49 32.14 8.01
C GLY A 449 25.77 32.48 6.53
N LEU A 450 26.78 31.88 5.89
CA LEU A 450 26.98 32.02 4.44
C LEU A 450 25.89 31.25 3.70
N ARG A 451 25.25 31.91 2.72
CA ARG A 451 24.20 31.28 1.89
C ARG A 451 24.82 30.36 0.84
N GLU A 452 24.13 29.28 0.51
CA GLU A 452 24.44 28.56 -0.73
C GLU A 452 24.24 29.55 -1.90
N GLY A 453 25.26 29.64 -2.75
CA GLY A 453 25.35 30.62 -3.84
C GLY A 453 26.13 31.91 -3.56
N SER A 454 26.63 32.13 -2.33
CA SER A 454 27.57 33.24 -2.09
C SER A 454 28.97 32.93 -2.64
N MET A 455 29.76 33.96 -2.97
CA MET A 455 31.11 33.76 -3.49
C MET A 455 32.05 33.17 -2.43
N GLU A 456 31.79 33.52 -1.17
CA GLU A 456 32.51 33.08 0.03
C GLU A 456 32.25 31.59 0.36
N TRP A 457 31.22 30.99 -0.22
CA TRP A 457 30.97 29.56 -0.06
C TRP A 457 32.04 28.70 -0.75
N ARG A 458 32.55 29.14 -1.91
CA ARG A 458 33.42 28.34 -2.81
C ARG A 458 34.85 28.84 -2.89
N SER A 459 35.18 29.80 -2.06
CA SER A 459 36.50 30.40 -1.96
C SER A 459 37.52 29.51 -1.27
N SER A 460 37.17 28.28 -0.90
CA SER A 460 38.08 27.28 -0.35
C SER A 460 37.71 25.88 -0.87
N LEU A 461 38.70 25.16 -1.40
CA LEU A 461 38.61 23.81 -1.91
C LEU A 461 39.75 22.96 -1.34
N PHE A 462 39.40 21.74 -0.92
CA PHE A 462 40.30 20.73 -0.40
C PHE A 462 40.25 19.51 -1.31
N LEU A 463 41.39 19.09 -1.86
CA LEU A 463 41.52 17.88 -2.67
C LEU A 463 42.35 16.84 -1.92
N PHE A 464 41.81 15.64 -1.78
CA PHE A 464 42.46 14.53 -1.09
C PHE A 464 42.90 13.47 -2.10
N LEU A 465 44.18 13.13 -2.10
CA LEU A 465 44.79 12.13 -2.98
C LEU A 465 45.50 11.05 -2.16
N ALA A 466 45.43 9.81 -2.62
CA ALA A 466 46.19 8.71 -2.03
C ALA A 466 47.70 8.94 -2.17
N LYS A 467 48.44 8.86 -1.06
CA LYS A 467 49.90 9.09 -1.02
C LYS A 467 50.66 8.12 -1.91
N ALA A 468 50.17 6.89 -2.05
CA ALA A 468 50.74 5.90 -2.95
C ALA A 468 50.71 6.33 -4.44
N LYS A 469 49.78 7.21 -4.82
CA LYS A 469 49.66 7.78 -6.16
C LYS A 469 50.55 9.01 -6.38
N LEU A 470 51.27 9.45 -5.35
CA LEU A 470 52.13 10.63 -5.35
C LEU A 470 53.63 10.26 -5.30
N GLN A 471 53.99 9.09 -5.80
CA GLN A 471 55.38 8.59 -5.82
C GLN A 471 55.98 8.63 -7.22
N GLY A 472 57.32 8.65 -7.31
CA GLY A 472 58.05 8.64 -8.58
C GLY A 472 57.94 9.98 -9.32
N ASP A 473 57.77 9.95 -10.65
CA ASP A 473 57.65 11.19 -11.43
C ASP A 473 56.45 12.05 -10.97
N CYS A 474 55.47 11.46 -10.28
CA CYS A 474 54.22 12.07 -9.78
C CYS A 474 54.35 12.70 -8.40
N GLU A 475 55.55 13.08 -7.99
CA GLU A 475 55.83 13.49 -6.61
C GLU A 475 54.89 14.59 -6.07
N ASP A 476 54.29 15.44 -6.91
CA ASP A 476 53.32 16.47 -6.49
C ASP A 476 51.86 16.19 -6.87
N GLY A 477 51.52 14.96 -7.24
CA GLY A 477 50.17 14.57 -7.67
C GLY A 477 49.69 15.24 -8.95
N ASN A 478 50.57 15.99 -9.60
CA ASN A 478 50.27 16.76 -10.80
C ASN A 478 49.02 17.64 -10.61
N VAL A 479 48.90 18.24 -9.42
CA VAL A 479 47.83 19.15 -9.06
C VAL A 479 48.17 20.54 -9.59
N VAL A 480 47.32 21.09 -10.44
CA VAL A 480 47.51 22.36 -11.12
C VAL A 480 46.43 23.33 -10.66
N LYS A 481 46.83 24.40 -9.96
CA LYS A 481 45.95 25.54 -9.66
C LYS A 481 45.92 26.46 -10.87
N LEU A 482 44.72 26.77 -11.37
CA LEU A 482 44.58 27.62 -12.55
C LEU A 482 44.55 29.09 -12.16
N ASN A 483 45.59 29.85 -12.55
CA ASN A 483 45.63 31.30 -12.36
C ASN A 483 45.30 32.06 -13.65
N VAL A 484 45.91 31.69 -14.80
CA VAL A 484 45.63 32.31 -16.12
C VAL A 484 45.85 31.30 -17.27
N LEU A 485 47.09 30.84 -17.43
CA LEU A 485 47.51 29.81 -18.39
C LEU A 485 48.43 28.83 -17.67
N SER A 486 48.04 27.56 -17.64
CA SER A 486 48.80 26.53 -16.94
C SER A 486 49.01 25.31 -17.84
N LYS A 487 50.23 24.78 -17.83
CA LYS A 487 50.56 23.53 -18.53
C LYS A 487 50.25 22.35 -17.62
N ILE A 488 49.35 21.49 -18.09
CA ILE A 488 48.92 20.26 -17.44
C ILE A 488 49.65 19.09 -18.09
N SER A 489 50.02 18.06 -17.32
CA SER A 489 50.87 16.99 -17.85
C SER A 489 50.43 15.60 -17.38
N ALA A 490 49.41 14.97 -17.99
CA ALA A 490 48.81 13.73 -17.49
C ALA A 490 49.35 12.43 -18.13
N SER A 491 49.27 11.31 -17.40
CA SER A 491 49.49 9.93 -17.90
C SER A 491 48.61 8.93 -17.13
N ALA A 492 48.55 7.66 -17.55
CA ALA A 492 47.74 6.62 -16.90
C ALA A 492 48.09 6.45 -15.43
N ASP A 493 49.40 6.43 -15.15
CA ASP A 493 49.94 6.25 -13.81
C ASP A 493 50.02 7.59 -13.03
N CYS A 494 49.69 8.71 -13.69
CA CYS A 494 49.87 10.06 -13.17
C CYS A 494 48.77 11.02 -13.66
N PRO A 495 47.53 10.85 -13.18
CA PRO A 495 46.47 11.78 -13.51
C PRO A 495 46.84 13.20 -13.05
N ALA A 496 46.44 14.20 -13.82
CA ALA A 496 46.52 15.60 -13.40
C ALA A 496 45.23 16.01 -12.72
N PHE A 497 45.31 16.83 -11.67
CA PHE A 497 44.12 17.38 -11.02
C PHE A 497 44.12 18.89 -11.17
N VAL A 498 43.18 19.41 -11.93
CA VAL A 498 43.05 20.84 -12.22
C VAL A 498 42.09 21.45 -11.21
N LEU A 499 42.55 22.41 -10.42
CA LEU A 499 41.77 23.10 -9.39
C LEU A 499 41.53 24.55 -9.80
N PHE A 500 40.30 25.04 -9.66
CA PHE A 500 39.95 26.41 -9.96
C PHE A 500 38.90 26.96 -8.98
N LEU A 501 39.20 28.08 -8.31
CA LEU A 501 38.29 28.72 -7.38
C LEU A 501 37.47 29.84 -8.01
N ALA A 502 36.29 30.07 -7.47
CA ALA A 502 35.50 31.25 -7.79
C ALA A 502 36.09 32.49 -7.11
N GLY A 503 36.34 33.55 -7.88
CA GLY A 503 36.63 34.89 -7.35
C GLY A 503 38.07 35.17 -6.89
N ASP A 504 39.07 34.54 -7.52
CA ASP A 504 40.49 34.58 -7.12
C ASP A 504 41.26 35.88 -7.50
N ASP A 505 40.60 36.92 -8.02
CA ASP A 505 41.18 38.26 -8.19
C ASP A 505 40.10 39.30 -8.52
N TYR A 506 40.41 40.61 -8.38
CA TYR A 506 39.49 41.78 -8.43
C TYR A 506 38.51 41.92 -9.63
N MET A 507 38.51 40.99 -10.59
CA MET A 507 37.68 41.04 -11.81
C MET A 507 37.03 39.70 -12.19
N ILE A 508 37.25 38.60 -11.44
CA ILE A 508 36.81 37.27 -11.89
C ILE A 508 35.44 36.92 -11.28
N PRO A 509 34.46 36.51 -12.11
CA PRO A 509 33.12 36.15 -11.67
C PRO A 509 33.07 34.80 -10.95
N ILE A 510 31.87 34.50 -10.47
CA ILE A 510 31.51 33.33 -9.64
C ILE A 510 31.75 32.00 -10.34
N CYS A 511 31.83 32.00 -11.67
CA CYS A 511 31.87 30.78 -12.44
C CYS A 511 33.30 30.36 -12.75
N PRO A 512 33.72 29.17 -12.30
CA PRO A 512 35.02 28.62 -12.59
C PRO A 512 35.08 28.11 -14.04
N ALA A 513 35.07 29.02 -15.02
CA ALA A 513 35.14 28.72 -16.45
C ALA A 513 36.59 28.59 -16.94
N TRP A 514 36.96 27.43 -17.47
CA TRP A 514 38.29 27.18 -18.05
C TRP A 514 38.20 26.12 -19.16
N GLY A 515 39.26 25.91 -19.93
CA GLY A 515 39.30 24.91 -20.99
C GLY A 515 40.70 24.67 -21.50
N PHE A 516 40.85 23.86 -22.54
CA PHE A 516 42.14 23.59 -23.17
C PHE A 516 42.36 24.49 -24.40
N ASP A 517 43.54 25.10 -24.49
CA ASP A 517 43.95 25.81 -25.69
C ASP A 517 44.54 24.82 -26.71
N CYS A 518 44.08 24.93 -27.95
CA CYS A 518 44.28 23.95 -29.02
C CYS A 518 45.61 24.12 -29.76
N GLU A 519 46.42 25.12 -29.42
CA GLU A 519 47.72 25.32 -30.09
C GLU A 519 48.75 24.20 -29.78
N ALA A 520 48.43 23.30 -28.86
CA ALA A 520 49.29 22.18 -28.50
C ALA A 520 49.13 20.99 -29.47
N ASN A 521 50.23 20.69 -30.19
CA ASN A 521 50.51 19.50 -31.00
C ASN A 521 49.46 18.35 -30.93
N ALA A 522 48.98 17.93 -32.10
CA ALA A 522 48.08 16.77 -32.25
C ALA A 522 48.48 15.61 -31.30
N LEU A 523 47.52 15.14 -30.51
CA LEU A 523 47.71 13.95 -29.66
C LEU A 523 48.29 12.81 -30.51
N PRO A 524 49.27 12.02 -30.03
CA PRO A 524 49.77 10.88 -30.80
C PRO A 524 48.65 9.88 -31.15
N SER A 525 48.76 9.17 -32.29
CA SER A 525 47.70 8.29 -32.83
C SER A 525 47.21 7.17 -31.91
N ASN A 526 47.96 6.86 -30.86
CA ASN A 526 47.67 5.83 -29.87
C ASN A 526 47.36 6.38 -28.47
N VAL A 527 47.27 7.71 -28.34
CA VAL A 527 47.04 8.38 -27.06
C VAL A 527 45.59 8.82 -26.98
N GLU A 528 44.96 8.42 -25.88
CA GLU A 528 43.64 8.85 -25.45
C GLU A 528 43.80 9.65 -24.16
N VAL A 529 43.03 10.73 -24.04
CA VAL A 529 42.96 11.56 -22.83
C VAL A 529 41.51 11.55 -22.37
N ASP A 530 41.28 11.18 -21.12
CA ASP A 530 39.95 11.12 -20.52
C ASP A 530 39.85 12.15 -19.39
N LEU A 531 38.71 12.83 -19.35
CA LEU A 531 38.43 13.87 -18.36
C LEU A 531 37.35 13.36 -17.43
N TYR A 532 37.58 13.55 -16.14
CA TYR A 532 36.68 13.14 -15.09
C TYR A 532 36.43 14.28 -14.12
N THR A 533 35.23 14.34 -13.58
CA THR A 533 34.88 15.15 -12.44
C THR A 533 35.51 14.54 -11.20
N VAL A 534 36.19 15.35 -10.38
CA VAL A 534 36.59 14.89 -9.05
C VAL A 534 35.33 14.83 -8.17
N GLN A 535 35.06 13.69 -7.56
CA GLN A 535 33.86 13.51 -6.75
C GLN A 535 33.93 14.38 -5.48
N ASN A 536 32.80 14.96 -5.09
CA ASN A 536 32.65 15.60 -3.79
C ASN A 536 32.44 14.51 -2.71
N GLY A 537 33.16 14.60 -1.59
CA GLY A 537 33.12 13.59 -0.53
C GLY A 537 31.75 13.39 0.15
N LEU A 538 30.83 14.36 0.04
CA LEU A 538 29.45 14.24 0.51
C LEU A 538 28.47 13.84 -0.60
N ASN A 539 28.79 14.15 -1.86
CA ASN A 539 27.89 14.04 -3.00
C ASN A 539 28.60 13.33 -4.17
N PRO A 540 28.66 11.99 -4.20
CA PRO A 540 29.26 11.28 -5.33
C PRO A 540 28.48 11.54 -6.63
N VAL A 541 29.21 11.63 -7.74
CA VAL A 541 28.63 11.80 -9.09
C VAL A 541 28.51 10.42 -9.76
N ILE A 542 27.31 10.11 -10.25
CA ILE A 542 26.96 8.80 -10.83
C ILE A 542 27.75 8.50 -12.11
N ASN A 543 28.04 9.53 -12.91
CA ASN A 543 28.92 9.42 -14.08
C ASN A 543 30.00 10.51 -14.04
N PRO A 544 31.19 10.24 -13.49
CA PRO A 544 32.23 11.24 -13.38
C PRO A 544 32.88 11.57 -14.72
N HIS A 545 32.75 10.71 -15.75
CA HIS A 545 33.36 10.94 -17.07
C HIS A 545 32.73 12.15 -17.77
N ILE A 546 33.57 13.05 -18.29
CA ILE A 546 33.17 14.29 -18.94
C ILE A 546 33.32 14.14 -20.45
N GLU A 547 34.52 13.81 -20.92
CA GLU A 547 34.83 13.74 -22.35
C GLU A 547 36.10 12.91 -22.60
N LYS A 548 36.23 12.41 -23.82
CA LYS A 548 37.38 11.63 -24.30
C LYS A 548 38.00 12.26 -25.55
N TYR A 549 39.28 12.60 -25.48
CA TYR A 549 40.07 13.05 -26.63
C TYR A 549 40.90 11.92 -27.22
N THR A 550 41.02 11.95 -28.54
CA THR A 550 41.83 11.01 -29.33
C THR A 550 42.57 11.77 -30.40
N HIS A 551 43.52 11.13 -31.09
CA HIS A 551 44.22 11.76 -32.23
C HIS A 551 43.29 12.32 -33.33
N HIS A 552 42.15 11.66 -33.56
CA HIS A 552 41.14 12.10 -34.54
C HIS A 552 40.19 13.16 -34.00
N ARG A 553 40.26 13.42 -32.69
CA ARG A 553 39.35 14.30 -31.97
C ARG A 553 40.17 15.17 -31.03
N GLN A 554 40.83 16.16 -31.63
CA GLN A 554 41.57 17.18 -30.88
C GLN A 554 40.58 17.92 -29.95
N PRO A 555 41.02 18.34 -28.75
CA PRO A 555 40.19 19.15 -27.87
C PRO A 555 39.78 20.38 -28.69
N PRO A 556 38.48 20.62 -28.90
CA PRO A 556 38.04 21.89 -29.46
C PRO A 556 38.27 23.02 -28.43
N SER A 557 37.92 24.26 -28.75
CA SER A 557 37.82 25.28 -27.70
C SER A 557 36.69 24.88 -26.76
N GLU A 558 37.01 24.38 -25.57
CA GLU A 558 36.03 23.86 -24.61
C GLU A 558 35.92 24.76 -23.41
N ILE A 559 34.76 24.72 -22.76
CA ILE A 559 34.50 25.51 -21.56
C ILE A 559 33.91 24.58 -20.50
N PHE A 560 34.74 24.24 -19.54
CA PHE A 560 34.37 23.56 -18.30
C PHE A 560 34.08 24.62 -17.25
N LEU A 561 32.85 24.62 -16.76
CA LEU A 561 32.47 25.33 -15.55
C LEU A 561 32.69 24.35 -14.40
N ARG A 562 33.90 24.14 -13.90
CA ARG A 562 34.16 23.13 -12.85
C ARG A 562 35.24 23.58 -11.88
N ASN A 563 34.99 23.40 -10.58
CA ASN A 563 35.97 23.70 -9.55
C ASN A 563 37.14 22.68 -9.50
N ALA A 564 36.91 21.42 -9.88
CA ALA A 564 37.96 20.40 -9.97
C ALA A 564 37.70 19.38 -11.10
N VAL A 565 38.75 19.04 -11.85
CA VAL A 565 38.74 18.00 -12.89
C VAL A 565 39.99 17.14 -12.80
N MET A 566 39.82 15.83 -12.93
CA MET A 566 40.89 14.87 -13.11
C MET A 566 41.09 14.61 -14.61
N VAL A 567 42.31 14.77 -15.09
CA VAL A 567 42.73 14.48 -16.46
C VAL A 567 43.63 13.26 -16.42
N THR A 568 43.27 12.21 -17.15
CA THR A 568 44.10 11.01 -17.30
C THR A 568 44.36 10.72 -18.77
N SER A 569 45.31 9.83 -19.04
CA SER A 569 45.59 9.36 -20.39
C SER A 569 45.86 7.87 -20.38
N ASN A 570 45.59 7.17 -21.47
CA ASN A 570 45.96 5.76 -21.60
C ASN A 570 47.48 5.52 -21.78
N SER A 571 48.28 6.58 -21.88
CA SER A 571 49.74 6.51 -22.03
C SER A 571 50.41 6.18 -20.70
N THR A 572 51.10 5.04 -20.62
CA THR A 572 51.95 4.67 -19.47
C THR A 572 53.38 5.21 -19.65
N GLY A 573 53.97 5.75 -18.59
CA GLY A 573 55.35 6.27 -18.60
C GLY A 573 55.65 7.50 -19.48
N LYS A 574 54.74 7.95 -20.36
CA LYS A 574 54.89 9.17 -21.15
C LYS A 574 53.74 10.14 -20.85
N ARG A 575 54.08 11.32 -20.35
CA ARG A 575 53.11 12.37 -20.04
C ARG A 575 52.70 13.16 -21.26
N ILE A 576 51.40 13.40 -21.36
CA ILE A 576 50.78 14.24 -22.37
C ILE A 576 50.65 15.64 -21.81
N ARG A 577 51.26 16.62 -22.49
CA ARG A 577 51.18 18.02 -22.11
C ARG A 577 49.96 18.65 -22.78
N LEU A 578 49.10 19.25 -21.97
CA LEU A 578 47.93 20.02 -22.37
C LEU A 578 48.09 21.42 -21.81
N GLU A 579 47.57 22.43 -22.48
CA GLU A 579 47.57 23.82 -21.99
C GLU A 579 46.14 24.18 -21.60
N ALA A 580 45.93 24.49 -20.32
CA ALA A 580 44.64 24.98 -19.85
C ALA A 580 44.64 26.49 -19.71
N SER A 581 43.58 27.10 -20.19
CA SER A 581 43.31 28.53 -20.17
C SER A 581 42.05 28.82 -19.35
N VAL A 582 42.12 29.85 -18.51
CA VAL A 582 40.95 30.39 -17.80
C VAL A 582 40.20 31.34 -18.72
N PHE A 583 38.87 31.20 -18.79
CA PHE A 583 38.02 32.14 -19.52
C PHE A 583 37.52 33.23 -18.59
N VAL A 584 37.78 34.49 -18.95
CA VAL A 584 37.21 35.62 -18.22
C VAL A 584 35.73 35.72 -18.57
N SER A 585 34.87 35.41 -17.62
CA SER A 585 33.44 35.73 -17.71
C SER A 585 33.21 37.15 -17.19
N TYR A 586 32.18 37.83 -17.69
CA TYR A 586 31.71 39.09 -17.13
C TYR A 586 30.42 38.82 -16.35
N GLY A 587 30.42 39.05 -15.04
CA GLY A 587 29.22 38.93 -14.22
C GLY A 587 28.47 40.26 -14.12
N THR A 588 27.18 40.29 -14.45
CA THR A 588 26.33 41.47 -14.25
C THR A 588 25.68 41.52 -12.87
N THR A 589 25.60 40.38 -12.16
CA THR A 589 25.10 40.26 -10.79
C THR A 589 25.92 39.23 -9.99
N PRO A 590 25.91 39.30 -8.64
CA PRO A 590 26.63 38.37 -7.76
C PRO A 590 26.09 36.94 -7.76
N GLN A 591 25.33 36.51 -8.78
CA GLN A 591 24.75 35.16 -8.85
C GLN A 591 24.74 34.60 -10.29
N ARG A 592 25.04 35.40 -11.31
CA ARG A 592 24.90 35.01 -12.73
C ARG A 592 26.15 35.36 -13.53
N CYS A 593 26.68 34.37 -14.24
CA CYS A 593 27.91 34.54 -15.04
C CYS A 593 27.60 34.65 -16.52
N THR A 594 28.13 35.65 -17.22
CA THR A 594 28.02 35.70 -18.68
C THR A 594 29.35 35.33 -19.33
N LEU A 595 29.33 34.28 -20.15
CA LEU A 595 30.44 33.81 -20.96
C LEU A 595 30.20 34.21 -22.42
N TYR A 596 31.23 34.69 -23.10
CA TYR A 596 31.13 35.07 -24.51
C TYR A 596 32.03 34.16 -25.34
N ASN A 597 31.49 33.61 -26.43
CA ASN A 597 32.26 32.90 -27.43
C ASN A 597 31.91 33.42 -28.83
N THR A 598 32.90 33.55 -29.70
CA THR A 598 32.70 33.90 -31.11
C THR A 598 33.09 32.70 -31.95
N ILE A 599 32.11 32.08 -32.62
CA ILE A 599 32.39 30.92 -33.47
C ILE A 599 32.96 31.44 -34.80
N SER A 600 34.23 31.12 -35.05
CA SER A 600 34.91 31.35 -36.32
C SER A 600 35.38 30.01 -36.90
N GLY A 601 35.17 29.78 -38.21
CA GLY A 601 35.42 28.49 -38.87
C GLY A 601 34.47 27.34 -38.50
N ASP A 602 34.78 26.13 -38.98
CA ASP A 602 34.07 24.90 -38.63
C ASP A 602 34.52 24.42 -37.23
N LEU A 603 34.14 25.20 -36.21
CA LEU A 603 34.54 24.96 -34.84
C LEU A 603 33.47 24.13 -34.14
N THR A 604 33.89 23.04 -33.51
CA THR A 604 33.11 22.38 -32.46
C THR A 604 33.52 22.95 -31.10
N THR A 605 32.66 23.00 -30.10
CA THR A 605 32.96 23.49 -28.74
C THR A 605 32.14 22.66 -27.76
N LEU A 606 32.77 22.07 -26.75
CA LEU A 606 32.05 21.43 -25.64
C LEU A 606 31.90 22.43 -24.50
N MET A 607 30.70 22.54 -23.96
CA MET A 607 30.40 23.24 -22.73
C MET A 607 29.91 22.22 -21.69
N SER A 608 30.53 22.16 -20.53
CA SER A 608 30.14 21.25 -19.43
C SER A 608 29.93 22.03 -18.14
N SER A 609 28.77 21.89 -17.51
CA SER A 609 28.46 22.55 -16.24
C SER A 609 28.92 21.77 -15.01
N ASP A 610 29.18 22.45 -13.89
CA ASP A 610 29.62 21.84 -12.63
C ASP A 610 28.44 21.10 -11.98
N PRO A 611 28.48 19.78 -11.72
CA PRO A 611 27.45 19.09 -10.95
C PRO A 611 27.33 19.63 -9.52
N TYR A 612 28.34 20.35 -9.04
CA TYR A 612 28.33 20.98 -7.73
C TYR A 612 28.23 22.51 -7.80
N GLY A 613 27.87 23.11 -8.95
CA GLY A 613 27.87 24.55 -9.35
C GLY A 613 26.86 25.52 -8.70
N VAL A 614 27.16 26.83 -8.64
CA VAL A 614 26.16 27.88 -8.33
C VAL A 614 25.38 28.19 -9.61
N GLU A 615 24.10 28.30 -9.41
CA GLU A 615 23.03 28.12 -10.35
C GLU A 615 22.64 29.47 -10.96
N GLU A 616 23.35 29.90 -12.01
CA GLU A 616 22.86 30.63 -13.19
C GLU A 616 24.04 31.08 -14.08
N PHE A 617 24.06 30.70 -15.37
CA PHE A 617 25.01 31.25 -16.34
C PHE A 617 24.31 31.63 -17.65
N ASP A 618 24.85 32.61 -18.34
CA ASP A 618 24.49 32.98 -19.71
C ASP A 618 25.70 32.71 -20.61
N TYR A 619 25.54 31.86 -21.61
CA TYR A 619 26.56 31.57 -22.60
C TYR A 619 26.18 32.20 -23.93
N VAL A 620 26.83 33.31 -24.23
CA VAL A 620 26.60 34.14 -25.41
C VAL A 620 27.51 33.70 -26.54
N VAL A 621 26.91 33.13 -27.58
CA VAL A 621 27.56 32.77 -28.83
C VAL A 621 27.27 33.84 -29.88
N MET A 622 28.30 34.56 -30.33
CA MET A 622 28.19 35.52 -31.42
C MET A 622 28.56 34.86 -32.75
N ALA A 623 27.74 35.10 -33.79
CA ALA A 623 28.06 34.68 -35.14
C ALA A 623 29.24 35.51 -35.67
N SER A 624 30.29 34.87 -36.16
CA SER A 624 31.19 35.56 -37.07
C SER A 624 30.48 35.77 -38.42
N THR A 625 30.87 36.80 -39.18
CA THR A 625 30.21 37.24 -40.43
C THR A 625 30.10 36.18 -41.54
N THR A 626 30.57 34.95 -41.33
CA THR A 626 30.72 33.89 -42.34
C THR A 626 29.87 32.64 -42.11
N HIS A 627 29.07 32.58 -41.05
CA HIS A 627 28.33 31.35 -40.68
C HIS A 627 26.83 31.48 -40.88
N ASP A 628 26.29 30.53 -41.64
CA ASP A 628 24.85 30.45 -41.91
C ASP A 628 24.11 29.57 -40.88
N ARG A 629 24.83 28.71 -40.13
CA ARG A 629 24.24 27.72 -39.21
C ARG A 629 25.14 27.32 -38.04
N ILE A 630 24.55 27.17 -36.85
CA ILE A 630 25.11 26.52 -35.67
C ILE A 630 24.19 25.37 -35.22
N THR A 631 24.81 24.25 -34.83
CA THR A 631 24.16 23.09 -34.20
C THR A 631 24.59 23.04 -32.73
N VAL A 632 23.65 22.77 -31.82
CA VAL A 632 23.94 22.51 -30.40
C VAL A 632 23.38 21.15 -30.05
N ASP A 633 24.25 20.17 -29.83
CA ASP A 633 23.92 18.82 -29.38
C ASP A 633 23.96 18.78 -27.85
N ILE A 634 22.85 18.43 -27.21
CA ILE A 634 22.67 18.48 -25.77
C ILE A 634 22.56 17.06 -25.24
N GLU A 635 23.44 16.67 -24.33
CA GLU A 635 23.33 15.38 -23.64
C GLU A 635 22.10 15.36 -22.71
N PRO A 636 21.52 14.17 -22.44
CA PRO A 636 20.35 14.06 -21.57
C PRO A 636 20.58 14.71 -20.20
N TYR A 637 19.66 15.57 -19.79
CA TYR A 637 19.70 16.24 -18.49
C TYR A 637 18.28 16.32 -17.88
N SER A 638 18.18 16.64 -16.58
CA SER A 638 16.90 16.70 -15.87
C SER A 638 16.30 18.11 -15.83
N ASP A 639 15.17 18.33 -16.50
CA ASP A 639 14.42 19.60 -16.45
C ASP A 639 13.85 19.93 -15.05
N LEU A 640 13.83 18.94 -14.15
CA LEU A 640 13.50 19.13 -12.73
C LEU A 640 14.63 19.84 -11.99
N CYS A 641 15.87 19.58 -12.39
CA CYS A 641 17.06 20.13 -11.77
C CYS A 641 17.59 21.37 -12.48
N THR A 642 17.33 21.52 -13.76
CA THR A 642 17.89 22.60 -14.55
C THR A 642 16.82 23.25 -15.44
N GLU A 643 16.97 24.53 -15.67
CA GLU A 643 16.24 25.31 -16.67
C GLU A 643 17.26 25.80 -17.70
N LEU A 644 17.04 25.45 -18.95
CA LEU A 644 17.93 25.79 -20.06
C LEU A 644 17.15 26.59 -21.10
N ILE A 645 17.53 27.84 -21.35
CA ILE A 645 16.83 28.76 -22.27
C ILE A 645 17.80 29.25 -23.33
N PHE A 646 17.50 29.01 -24.59
CA PHE A 646 18.25 29.55 -25.73
C PHE A 646 17.51 30.78 -26.25
N VAL A 647 18.19 31.91 -26.43
CA VAL A 647 17.66 33.13 -27.03
C VAL A 647 18.52 33.49 -28.24
N SER A 648 18.00 33.35 -29.45
CA SER A 648 18.72 33.74 -30.67
C SER A 648 18.21 35.06 -31.24
N THR A 649 19.12 35.98 -31.57
CA THR A 649 18.86 37.22 -32.28
C THR A 649 19.31 37.05 -33.72
N ASN A 650 18.46 37.28 -34.71
CA ASN A 650 18.84 37.17 -36.13
C ASN A 650 19.38 38.50 -36.71
N GLN A 651 19.84 38.47 -37.96
CA GLN A 651 20.38 39.67 -38.66
C GLN A 651 19.36 40.81 -38.79
N ASN A 652 18.07 40.51 -38.75
CA ASN A 652 16.99 41.50 -38.76
C ASN A 652 16.63 42.00 -37.34
N GLN A 653 17.46 41.69 -36.33
CA GLN A 653 17.26 42.02 -34.91
C GLN A 653 15.97 41.43 -34.28
N SER A 654 15.37 40.39 -34.87
CA SER A 654 14.27 39.68 -34.23
C SER A 654 14.80 38.56 -33.34
N ASN A 655 14.25 38.46 -32.13
CA ASN A 655 14.61 37.43 -31.15
C ASN A 655 13.68 36.21 -31.26
N SER A 656 14.23 35.02 -31.04
CA SER A 656 13.48 33.78 -30.83
C SER A 656 14.03 33.04 -29.62
N SER A 657 13.19 32.31 -28.88
CA SER A 657 13.60 31.58 -27.68
C SER A 657 13.13 30.13 -27.66
N LEU A 658 13.92 29.26 -27.05
CA LEU A 658 13.63 27.84 -26.83
C LEU A 658 13.94 27.48 -25.38
N THR A 659 12.99 26.87 -24.67
CA THR A 659 13.13 26.49 -23.26
C THR A 659 13.18 24.98 -23.14
N ASN A 660 14.12 24.50 -22.32
CA ASN A 660 14.43 23.11 -22.03
C ASN A 660 14.59 22.21 -23.26
N PRO A 661 15.45 22.58 -24.22
CA PRO A 661 15.68 21.73 -25.38
C PRO A 661 16.52 20.50 -25.05
N HIS A 662 16.13 19.36 -25.63
CA HIS A 662 16.88 18.09 -25.59
C HIS A 662 17.38 17.71 -26.99
N GLY A 663 18.47 16.96 -27.08
CA GLY A 663 19.02 16.51 -28.36
C GLY A 663 19.68 17.64 -29.16
N SER A 664 19.45 17.69 -30.48
CA SER A 664 20.13 18.64 -31.38
C SER A 664 19.26 19.85 -31.73
N VAL A 665 19.76 21.06 -31.47
CA VAL A 665 19.12 22.35 -31.79
C VAL A 665 19.89 23.06 -32.89
N PHE A 666 19.19 23.56 -33.92
CA PHE A 666 19.80 24.28 -35.04
C PHE A 666 19.36 25.74 -35.08
N PHE A 667 20.32 26.67 -35.18
CA PHE A 667 20.06 28.09 -35.44
C PHE A 667 20.69 28.50 -36.77
N SER A 668 19.94 29.23 -37.59
CA SER A 668 20.38 29.75 -38.89
C SER A 668 20.18 31.26 -38.98
N ASN A 669 21.02 31.95 -39.76
CA ASN A 669 20.97 33.42 -39.96
C ASN A 669 20.95 34.23 -38.64
N PHE A 670 21.65 33.74 -37.62
CA PHE A 670 21.72 34.39 -36.31
C PHE A 670 22.86 35.42 -36.26
N VAL A 671 22.71 36.43 -35.41
CA VAL A 671 23.76 37.37 -34.96
C VAL A 671 24.30 36.90 -33.61
N GLN A 672 23.41 36.43 -32.73
CA GLN A 672 23.73 36.01 -31.38
C GLN A 672 22.83 34.85 -30.96
N VAL A 673 23.34 33.89 -30.18
CA VAL A 673 22.58 32.90 -29.41
C VAL A 673 23.02 33.01 -27.96
N VAL A 674 22.11 33.28 -27.04
CA VAL A 674 22.35 33.33 -25.59
C VAL A 674 21.76 32.08 -24.97
N ILE A 675 22.59 31.23 -24.37
CA ILE A 675 22.19 30.01 -23.67
C ILE A 675 22.20 30.29 -22.18
N MET A 676 21.03 30.53 -21.63
CA MET A 676 20.81 30.80 -20.21
C MET A 676 20.55 29.48 -19.51
N PHE A 677 21.40 29.13 -18.55
CA PHE A 677 21.23 28.01 -17.65
C PHE A 677 20.89 28.55 -16.29
N SER A 678 19.85 28.03 -15.66
CA SER A 678 19.60 28.17 -14.23
C SER A 678 19.48 26.76 -13.67
N ARG A 679 20.06 26.52 -12.51
CA ARG A 679 19.78 25.28 -11.80
C ARG A 679 18.77 25.61 -10.70
N LYS A 680 17.89 24.65 -10.47
CA LYS A 680 16.80 24.79 -9.52
C LYS A 680 17.31 24.26 -8.18
N THR A 681 17.03 24.99 -7.11
CA THR A 681 17.42 24.65 -5.72
C THR A 681 16.63 23.45 -5.15
N HIS A 682 16.39 22.42 -5.95
CA HIS A 682 15.64 21.24 -5.57
C HIS A 682 16.57 20.25 -4.87
N ILE A 683 16.20 19.80 -3.66
CA ILE A 683 16.92 18.76 -2.91
C ILE A 683 17.02 17.52 -3.81
N GLY A 684 18.22 16.95 -4.00
CA GLY A 684 18.49 15.81 -4.89
C GLY A 684 19.17 16.14 -6.23
N CYS A 685 19.17 17.40 -6.64
CA CYS A 685 19.79 17.83 -7.89
C CYS A 685 21.32 17.87 -7.88
N SER A 686 21.99 17.50 -6.77
CA SER A 686 23.45 17.37 -6.71
C SER A 686 23.99 16.12 -7.43
N ARG A 687 23.13 15.10 -7.70
CA ARG A 687 23.56 13.80 -8.26
C ARG A 687 23.45 13.66 -9.79
N TYR A 688 22.68 14.51 -10.48
CA TYR A 688 22.28 14.33 -11.91
C TYR A 688 22.46 15.56 -12.83
N SER A 689 23.26 16.56 -12.47
CA SER A 689 22.99 17.92 -12.96
C SER A 689 24.06 18.59 -13.84
N ALA A 690 25.13 17.89 -14.22
CA ALA A 690 26.02 18.41 -15.24
C ALA A 690 25.29 18.42 -16.59
N ILE A 691 25.21 19.58 -17.23
CA ILE A 691 24.76 19.72 -18.62
C ILE A 691 26.00 19.73 -19.49
N ASN A 692 26.03 18.83 -20.47
CA ASN A 692 27.04 18.79 -21.51
C ASN A 692 26.39 19.20 -22.83
N MET A 693 26.93 20.24 -23.47
CA MET A 693 26.46 20.76 -24.76
C MET A 693 27.61 20.84 -25.74
N ARG A 694 27.45 20.29 -26.94
CA ARG A 694 28.41 20.38 -28.04
C ARG A 694 27.88 21.31 -29.12
N LEU A 695 28.52 22.46 -29.27
CA LEU A 695 28.20 23.44 -30.30
C LEU A 695 29.06 23.17 -31.53
N SER A 696 28.49 23.18 -32.73
CA SER A 696 29.23 23.01 -34.00
C SER A 696 28.77 24.06 -35.01
N GLY A 697 29.69 24.90 -35.50
CA GLY A 697 29.44 25.83 -36.61
C GLY A 697 29.72 25.18 -37.96
N VAL A 698 28.89 25.45 -38.97
CA VAL A 698 29.14 25.01 -40.36
C VAL A 698 29.17 26.21 -41.28
N SER A 699 30.27 26.38 -42.03
CA SER A 699 30.44 27.47 -43.00
C SER A 699 30.03 27.01 -44.41
N GLY A 700 29.28 27.81 -45.17
CA GLY A 700 29.17 27.65 -46.63
C GLY A 700 27.90 27.01 -47.20
N VAL A 701 26.75 27.11 -46.53
CA VAL A 701 25.48 26.64 -47.13
C VAL A 701 24.82 27.80 -47.89
N THR A 702 25.04 27.87 -49.21
CA THR A 702 24.41 28.86 -50.10
C THR A 702 22.90 28.89 -49.91
N THR A 703 22.40 30.08 -49.57
CA THR A 703 21.14 30.36 -48.89
C THR A 703 19.87 30.13 -49.74
N THR A 704 18.90 29.42 -49.15
CA THR A 704 17.47 29.67 -49.35
C THR A 704 16.95 30.49 -48.16
N THR A 705 16.23 31.57 -48.43
CA THR A 705 15.91 32.71 -47.54
C THR A 705 14.91 32.44 -46.40
N SER A 706 14.78 31.22 -45.89
CA SER A 706 13.93 30.94 -44.72
C SER A 706 14.77 30.73 -43.46
N SER A 707 14.73 31.68 -42.54
CA SER A 707 15.21 31.51 -41.17
C SER A 707 14.31 30.50 -40.45
N THR A 708 14.88 29.34 -40.10
CA THR A 708 14.17 28.26 -39.42
C THR A 708 14.98 27.85 -38.21
N VAL A 709 14.36 27.88 -37.03
CA VAL A 709 14.85 27.19 -35.83
C VAL A 709 14.15 25.84 -35.83
N THR A 710 14.92 24.77 -35.83
CA THR A 710 14.37 23.41 -35.83
C THR A 710 15.08 22.64 -34.73
N ALA A 711 14.32 22.15 -33.75
CA ALA A 711 14.80 21.11 -32.84
C ALA A 711 14.50 19.79 -33.54
N THR A 712 15.51 18.94 -33.72
CA THR A 712 15.25 17.58 -34.21
C THR A 712 15.07 16.71 -32.99
N PRO A 713 13.88 16.13 -32.76
CA PRO A 713 13.68 15.20 -31.65
C PRO A 713 14.60 14.02 -31.93
N VAL A 714 15.60 13.82 -31.08
CA VAL A 714 16.34 12.55 -31.10
C VAL A 714 15.33 11.49 -30.71
N GLY A 715 15.25 10.40 -31.48
CA GLY A 715 14.56 9.18 -31.09
C GLY A 715 15.28 8.57 -29.88
N SER A 716 15.05 9.18 -28.73
CA SER A 716 15.50 8.80 -27.40
C SER A 716 14.55 9.53 -26.44
N SER A 717 13.83 8.74 -25.66
CA SER A 717 13.02 9.11 -24.50
C SER A 717 13.68 10.17 -23.61
N VAL A 718 13.15 11.40 -23.64
CA VAL A 718 12.93 12.29 -22.48
C VAL A 718 11.78 13.26 -22.88
N PRO A 719 10.63 13.29 -22.18
CA PRO A 719 9.53 14.16 -22.55
C PRO A 719 9.57 15.49 -21.79
N THR A 720 9.70 16.61 -22.51
CA THR A 720 9.22 17.91 -22.03
C THR A 720 8.24 18.56 -23.00
N THR A 721 7.03 18.64 -22.51
CA THR A 721 5.86 19.34 -23.05
C THR A 721 6.00 20.84 -22.79
N THR A 722 5.60 21.71 -23.72
CA THR A 722 5.27 23.10 -23.37
C THR A 722 3.92 23.52 -23.93
N GLN A 723 3.03 23.81 -23.00
CA GLN A 723 1.75 24.48 -23.17
C GLN A 723 1.93 25.97 -23.44
N LYS A 724 0.95 26.52 -24.16
CA LYS A 724 0.75 27.95 -24.37
C LYS A 724 -0.24 28.46 -23.32
N THR A 725 0.16 29.44 -22.52
CA THR A 725 -0.73 30.18 -21.62
C THR A 725 -0.75 31.65 -22.03
N THR A 726 -1.94 32.21 -22.15
CA THR A 726 -2.15 33.66 -22.09
C THR A 726 -3.13 33.95 -20.95
N ALA A 727 -2.65 34.70 -19.97
CA ALA A 727 -3.39 35.38 -18.90
C ALA A 727 -4.10 36.64 -19.47
N LEU A 728 -4.89 37.48 -18.79
CA LEU A 728 -5.00 37.89 -17.38
C LEU A 728 -6.20 38.87 -17.34
N SER A 729 -6.94 39.02 -16.22
CA SER A 729 -7.07 40.33 -15.56
C SER A 729 -7.77 40.27 -14.20
N SER A 730 -7.06 40.82 -13.23
CA SER A 730 -7.36 41.17 -11.85
C SER A 730 -8.49 42.18 -11.62
N ALA A 731 -9.14 42.15 -10.45
CA ALA A 731 -9.08 43.22 -9.44
C ALA A 731 -9.89 42.89 -8.14
N PRO A 732 -9.57 43.52 -6.99
CA PRO A 732 -9.82 43.00 -5.63
C PRO A 732 -10.89 43.81 -4.84
N PHE A 733 -11.33 43.37 -3.65
CA PHE A 733 -11.78 44.29 -2.58
C PHE A 733 -11.73 43.70 -1.15
N VAL A 734 -11.60 44.63 -0.20
CA VAL A 734 -11.19 44.55 1.21
C VAL A 734 -12.38 44.55 2.20
N THR A 735 -12.11 44.01 3.40
CA THR A 735 -12.88 43.92 4.68
C THR A 735 -13.73 45.11 5.14
N THR A 736 -14.89 44.86 5.78
CA THR A 736 -15.22 45.34 7.16
C THR A 736 -16.53 44.74 7.74
N ALA A 737 -16.54 44.53 9.06
CA ALA A 737 -17.68 44.15 9.91
C ALA A 737 -18.57 45.35 10.30
N VAL A 738 -19.85 45.15 10.68
CA VAL A 738 -20.60 45.91 11.73
C VAL A 738 -21.94 45.22 12.09
N ASN A 739 -22.27 45.28 13.39
CA ASN A 739 -23.46 44.88 14.16
C ASN A 739 -24.80 45.58 13.83
N GLY A 740 -25.90 44.94 14.27
CA GLY A 740 -27.16 45.57 14.77
C GLY A 740 -28.28 45.76 13.73
N LEU A 741 -29.59 45.66 14.02
CA LEU A 741 -30.33 45.62 15.29
C LEU A 741 -31.82 45.27 15.00
N THR A 742 -32.49 44.54 15.92
CA THR A 742 -33.93 44.61 16.34
C THR A 742 -35.08 44.41 15.34
N SER A 743 -36.30 44.00 15.70
CA SER A 743 -37.00 43.29 16.80
C SER A 743 -38.51 43.36 16.43
N VAL A 744 -39.36 42.53 17.05
CA VAL A 744 -40.81 42.73 17.42
C VAL A 744 -41.43 41.32 17.57
N GLN A 745 -41.52 40.82 18.83
CA GLN A 745 -42.73 40.60 19.66
C GLN A 745 -43.62 39.44 19.19
N GLN A 746 -44.23 38.57 20.00
CA GLN A 746 -44.48 38.33 21.44
C GLN A 746 -45.00 36.86 21.43
N GLU A 747 -44.96 36.00 22.43
CA GLU A 747 -45.44 36.18 23.80
C GLU A 747 -45.12 34.93 24.61
N THR A 748 -44.93 35.16 25.90
CA THR A 748 -44.42 34.29 26.95
C THR A 748 -45.52 33.38 27.53
N THR A 749 -45.21 32.13 27.86
CA THR A 749 -45.91 31.41 28.96
C THR A 749 -44.96 30.50 29.74
N THR A 750 -44.57 31.02 30.88
CA THR A 750 -44.08 30.40 32.14
C THR A 750 -45.12 29.37 32.67
N SER A 751 -44.83 28.30 33.41
CA SER A 751 -43.81 28.04 34.45
C SER A 751 -43.73 26.53 34.76
N MET A 752 -42.54 25.92 34.94
CA MET A 752 -41.88 25.58 36.23
C MET A 752 -42.53 24.44 37.03
N SER A 753 -41.86 23.56 37.79
CA SER A 753 -40.46 23.27 38.10
C SER A 753 -40.53 22.08 39.08
N ARG A 754 -39.70 21.05 38.92
CA ARG A 754 -39.20 20.30 40.09
C ARG A 754 -37.76 20.72 40.24
N THR A 755 -37.55 21.56 41.23
CA THR A 755 -36.31 22.22 41.58
C THR A 755 -35.35 21.20 42.18
N THR A 756 -34.60 20.50 41.33
CA THR A 756 -33.26 20.06 41.72
C THR A 756 -32.41 21.33 41.71
N THR A 757 -31.81 21.66 42.84
CA THR A 757 -30.92 22.81 42.97
C THR A 757 -29.66 22.50 42.16
N THR A 758 -29.71 22.74 40.86
CA THR A 758 -28.54 22.77 39.98
C THR A 758 -27.72 24.00 40.37
N ARG A 759 -26.76 23.79 41.28
CA ARG A 759 -25.52 24.56 41.22
C ARG A 759 -24.98 24.35 39.81
N SER A 760 -24.71 25.43 39.06
CA SER A 760 -24.25 25.34 37.68
C SER A 760 -22.94 24.53 37.62
N THR A 761 -23.07 23.25 37.30
CA THR A 761 -21.98 22.40 36.83
C THR A 761 -21.78 22.72 35.35
N ASP A 762 -21.35 23.94 35.06
CA ASP A 762 -20.91 24.33 33.71
C ASP A 762 -19.59 23.63 33.31
N SER A 763 -19.06 22.75 34.16
CA SER A 763 -17.74 22.15 33.97
C SER A 763 -17.72 20.81 33.24
N CYS A 764 -18.87 20.17 33.00
CA CYS A 764 -18.91 18.82 32.40
C CYS A 764 -19.84 18.81 31.18
N THR A 765 -19.31 19.23 30.03
CA THR A 765 -20.07 19.26 28.77
C THR A 765 -19.71 18.02 27.94
N PRO A 766 -20.69 17.23 27.48
CA PRO A 766 -20.43 16.12 26.56
C PRO A 766 -20.08 16.71 25.19
N PRO A 767 -18.95 16.33 24.58
CA PRO A 767 -18.59 16.81 23.25
C PRO A 767 -19.31 16.09 22.09
N SER A 768 -19.96 14.94 22.33
CA SER A 768 -20.61 14.13 21.30
C SER A 768 -22.14 14.04 21.48
N PRO A 769 -22.95 14.27 20.42
CA PRO A 769 -24.38 13.99 20.47
C PRO A 769 -24.65 12.48 20.55
N GLY A 770 -25.68 12.07 21.30
CA GLY A 770 -26.06 10.66 21.47
C GLY A 770 -27.22 10.48 22.46
N ALA A 771 -27.73 9.27 22.59
CA ALA A 771 -28.79 8.91 23.54
C ALA A 771 -28.26 8.82 24.98
N ALA A 772 -29.11 9.19 25.95
CA ALA A 772 -28.89 8.89 27.35
C ALA A 772 -29.60 7.56 27.69
N ILE A 773 -28.89 6.63 28.33
CA ILE A 773 -29.41 5.32 28.72
C ILE A 773 -29.31 5.10 30.23
N ASP A 774 -30.19 4.26 30.77
CA ASP A 774 -30.22 3.81 32.16
C ASP A 774 -30.39 2.27 32.18
N PRO A 775 -29.36 1.52 31.78
CA PRO A 775 -29.44 0.07 31.62
C PRO A 775 -29.24 -0.68 32.95
N ASP A 776 -29.89 -1.83 33.08
CA ASP A 776 -29.61 -2.78 34.16
C ASP A 776 -28.24 -3.45 33.94
N LEU A 777 -27.45 -3.64 35.00
CA LEU A 777 -26.18 -4.35 34.96
C LEU A 777 -26.40 -5.88 35.04
N PRO A 778 -25.65 -6.72 34.29
CA PRO A 778 -24.60 -6.36 33.34
C PRO A 778 -25.14 -6.00 31.95
N PHE A 779 -24.50 -5.04 31.28
CA PHE A 779 -24.78 -4.72 29.88
C PHE A 779 -23.49 -4.46 29.11
N MET A 780 -23.60 -4.49 27.79
CA MET A 780 -22.51 -4.15 26.88
C MET A 780 -22.89 -3.00 25.94
N LEU A 781 -21.88 -2.33 25.40
CA LEU A 781 -22.00 -1.39 24.29
C LEU A 781 -20.94 -1.71 23.23
N PHE A 782 -21.29 -1.53 21.96
CA PHE A 782 -20.31 -1.44 20.88
C PHE A 782 -19.80 0.00 20.76
N GLY A 783 -18.57 0.20 20.28
CA GLY A 783 -17.99 1.56 20.20
C GLY A 783 -18.78 2.56 19.35
N LYS A 784 -19.48 2.12 18.30
CA LYS A 784 -20.35 2.99 17.49
C LYS A 784 -21.68 3.32 18.17
N ASP A 785 -22.13 2.56 19.17
CA ASP A 785 -23.43 2.77 19.80
C ASP A 785 -23.55 4.25 20.19
N ASN A 786 -24.58 4.91 19.66
CA ASN A 786 -24.71 6.36 19.73
C ASN A 786 -25.22 6.79 21.11
N VAL A 787 -24.45 6.47 22.16
CA VAL A 787 -24.71 6.76 23.56
C VAL A 787 -23.82 7.91 24.00
N SER A 788 -24.43 8.97 24.52
CA SER A 788 -23.70 10.12 25.08
C SER A 788 -23.59 10.04 26.60
N HIS A 789 -24.56 9.42 27.28
CA HIS A 789 -24.62 9.33 28.73
C HIS A 789 -25.15 7.97 29.20
N ILE A 790 -24.55 7.44 30.26
CA ILE A 790 -25.01 6.25 30.98
C ILE A 790 -25.30 6.68 32.42
N ILE A 791 -26.54 6.55 32.85
CA ILE A 791 -26.94 6.77 34.25
C ILE A 791 -26.61 5.49 35.03
N LEU A 792 -25.94 5.65 36.18
CA LEU A 792 -25.51 4.52 37.00
C LEU A 792 -26.36 4.43 38.27
N ASN A 793 -27.01 3.28 38.47
CA ASN A 793 -27.77 2.98 39.67
C ASN A 793 -26.92 2.37 40.79
N GLU A 794 -25.71 1.88 40.48
CA GLU A 794 -24.74 1.31 41.42
C GLU A 794 -23.29 1.47 40.91
N PRO A 795 -22.25 1.30 41.78
CA PRO A 795 -20.85 1.39 41.35
C PRO A 795 -20.50 0.34 40.30
N VAL A 796 -19.77 0.76 39.25
CA VAL A 796 -19.51 -0.04 38.05
C VAL A 796 -18.01 -0.17 37.76
N CYS A 797 -17.62 -1.30 37.19
CA CYS A 797 -16.35 -1.45 36.50
C CYS A 797 -16.59 -1.70 35.01
N LEU A 798 -15.74 -1.12 34.18
CA LEU A 798 -15.72 -1.28 32.74
C LEU A 798 -14.62 -2.26 32.36
N PHE A 799 -14.95 -3.23 31.52
CA PHE A 799 -14.01 -4.07 30.81
C PHE A 799 -14.00 -3.66 29.36
N VAL A 800 -12.80 -3.51 28.82
CA VAL A 800 -12.59 -3.09 27.45
C VAL A 800 -11.96 -4.24 26.69
N HIS A 801 -12.62 -4.62 25.60
CA HIS A 801 -12.04 -5.48 24.59
C HIS A 801 -12.08 -4.68 23.29
N SER A 802 -10.91 -4.40 22.72
CA SER A 802 -10.81 -3.81 21.38
C SER A 802 -9.65 -4.42 20.63
N ASN A 803 -9.75 -4.42 19.31
CA ASN A 803 -8.62 -4.63 18.42
C ASN A 803 -8.10 -3.28 17.86
N ASN A 804 -6.98 -3.34 17.15
CA ASN A 804 -6.28 -2.17 16.62
C ASN A 804 -6.86 -1.62 15.31
N ARG A 805 -8.00 -2.14 14.83
CA ARG A 805 -8.60 -1.70 13.54
C ARG A 805 -9.21 -0.32 13.60
N VAL A 806 -9.53 0.18 14.78
CA VAL A 806 -10.10 1.51 14.99
C VAL A 806 -9.21 2.29 15.93
N ASN A 807 -8.80 3.48 15.50
CA ASN A 807 -8.00 4.37 16.33
C ASN A 807 -8.88 4.97 17.44
N MET A 808 -8.80 4.36 18.62
CA MET A 808 -9.56 4.75 19.80
C MET A 808 -8.91 5.90 20.59
N SER A 809 -7.83 6.53 20.11
CA SER A 809 -7.10 7.58 20.83
C SER A 809 -7.96 8.78 21.27
N THR A 810 -9.03 9.11 20.52
CA THR A 810 -9.94 10.21 20.89
C THR A 810 -11.12 9.76 21.74
N PHE A 811 -11.22 8.47 22.08
CA PHE A 811 -12.27 7.93 22.94
C PHE A 811 -11.97 8.27 24.40
N THR A 812 -12.89 8.98 25.05
CA THR A 812 -12.78 9.30 26.48
C THR A 812 -14.09 9.03 27.21
N ILE A 813 -13.99 8.59 28.48
CA ILE A 813 -15.13 8.44 29.38
C ILE A 813 -14.98 9.43 30.52
N THR A 814 -15.97 10.29 30.71
CA THR A 814 -16.01 11.25 31.81
C THR A 814 -16.96 10.75 32.89
N ALA A 815 -16.42 10.40 34.06
CA ALA A 815 -17.18 10.07 35.25
C ALA A 815 -17.70 11.34 35.91
N VAL A 816 -19.00 11.40 36.18
CA VAL A 816 -19.66 12.46 36.94
C VAL A 816 -19.96 11.94 38.34
N TYR A 817 -19.43 12.63 39.36
CA TYR A 817 -19.57 12.23 40.75
C TYR A 817 -20.79 12.86 41.43
N LYS A 818 -21.25 12.30 42.56
CA LYS A 818 -22.38 12.78 43.38
C LYS A 818 -22.28 14.25 43.77
N ASN A 819 -21.05 14.78 43.92
CA ASN A 819 -20.79 16.18 44.26
C ASN A 819 -20.81 17.13 43.03
N GLY A 820 -21.04 16.60 41.83
CA GLY A 820 -21.03 17.33 40.57
C GLY A 820 -19.66 17.55 39.93
N SER A 821 -18.55 17.10 40.55
CA SER A 821 -17.24 17.13 39.89
C SER A 821 -17.12 16.01 38.85
N CYS A 822 -16.17 16.16 37.92
CA CYS A 822 -15.96 15.18 36.86
C CYS A 822 -14.48 14.81 36.72
N SER A 823 -14.23 13.58 36.30
CA SER A 823 -12.91 13.08 35.93
C SER A 823 -13.00 12.33 34.61
N SER A 824 -12.07 12.57 33.69
CA SER A 824 -12.04 11.91 32.40
C SER A 824 -10.92 10.88 32.37
N VAL A 825 -11.24 9.68 31.92
CA VAL A 825 -10.27 8.62 31.61
C VAL A 825 -10.17 8.48 30.09
N GLY A 826 -8.93 8.54 29.58
CA GLY A 826 -8.64 8.39 28.16
C GLY A 826 -8.45 6.93 27.77
N TRP A 827 -8.48 6.65 26.46
CA TRP A 827 -8.28 5.30 25.92
C TRP A 827 -7.02 4.59 26.41
N GLY A 828 -5.88 5.30 26.45
CA GLY A 828 -4.61 4.68 26.89
C GLY A 828 -4.68 4.10 28.30
N GLU A 829 -5.39 4.76 29.21
CA GLU A 829 -5.60 4.26 30.58
C GLU A 829 -6.62 3.11 30.60
N LEU A 830 -7.71 3.22 29.84
CA LEU A 830 -8.73 2.17 29.72
C LEU A 830 -8.20 0.86 29.11
N HIS A 831 -7.32 0.98 28.11
CA HIS A 831 -6.75 -0.16 27.41
C HIS A 831 -5.71 -0.88 28.26
N ASN A 832 -4.82 -0.13 28.93
CA ASN A 832 -3.71 -0.70 29.69
C ASN A 832 -4.15 -1.43 30.95
N THR A 833 -5.30 -1.09 31.53
CA THR A 833 -5.74 -1.73 32.78
C THR A 833 -6.62 -2.96 32.56
N GLU A 834 -7.10 -3.21 31.32
CA GLU A 834 -8.12 -4.20 30.90
C GLU A 834 -9.49 -4.09 31.60
N LYS A 835 -9.48 -3.65 32.87
CA LYS A 835 -10.56 -3.38 33.80
C LYS A 835 -10.34 -1.99 34.38
N TYR A 836 -11.34 -1.13 34.32
CA TYR A 836 -11.33 0.18 34.96
C TYR A 836 -12.53 0.30 35.89
N CYS A 837 -12.28 0.41 37.20
CA CYS A 837 -13.35 0.55 38.20
C CYS A 837 -13.54 2.01 38.58
N PHE A 838 -14.75 2.51 38.38
CA PHE A 838 -15.08 3.89 38.73
C PHE A 838 -15.27 4.03 40.26
N ASP A 839 -15.17 5.28 40.74
CA ASP A 839 -15.38 5.61 42.15
C ASP A 839 -16.84 5.34 42.55
N ASP A 840 -17.09 4.94 43.81
CA ASP A 840 -18.43 4.62 44.32
C ASP A 840 -19.36 5.86 44.40
N SER A 841 -18.78 7.06 44.26
CA SER A 841 -19.51 8.31 44.11
C SER A 841 -19.89 8.63 42.66
N THR A 842 -19.51 7.83 41.67
CA THR A 842 -19.88 8.05 40.26
C THR A 842 -21.36 7.77 40.05
N THR A 843 -22.11 8.72 39.48
CA THR A 843 -23.55 8.61 39.19
C THR A 843 -23.88 8.56 37.72
N MET A 844 -22.95 9.00 36.86
CA MET A 844 -23.15 9.04 35.42
C MET A 844 -21.79 8.92 34.72
N LEU A 845 -21.78 8.25 33.57
CA LEU A 845 -20.65 8.22 32.64
C LEU A 845 -21.05 8.98 31.38
N MET A 846 -20.20 9.90 30.93
CA MET A 846 -20.37 10.62 29.67
C MET A 846 -19.36 10.07 28.66
N LEU A 847 -19.83 9.62 27.52
CA LEU A 847 -18.98 9.01 26.50
C LEU A 847 -18.66 10.05 25.43
N ASN A 848 -17.38 10.26 25.17
CA ASN A 848 -16.90 11.00 24.03
C ASN A 848 -16.27 10.03 23.04
N ARG A 849 -17.01 9.72 21.97
CA ARG A 849 -16.53 8.84 20.91
C ARG A 849 -15.78 9.57 19.79
N GLY A 850 -15.70 10.91 19.85
CA GLY A 850 -15.19 11.72 18.74
C GLY A 850 -15.93 11.44 17.43
N SER A 851 -15.22 11.56 16.30
CA SER A 851 -15.70 11.12 14.99
C SER A 851 -15.20 9.71 14.62
N ILE A 852 -14.71 8.93 15.60
CA ILE A 852 -14.02 7.65 15.36
C ILE A 852 -14.91 6.66 14.59
N PHE A 853 -16.19 6.64 14.95
CA PHE A 853 -17.16 5.71 14.37
C PHE A 853 -18.08 6.37 13.32
N ASP A 854 -17.83 7.64 12.99
CA ASP A 854 -18.63 8.37 12.02
C ASP A 854 -18.27 7.90 10.61
N GLY A 855 -19.27 7.51 9.83
CA GLY A 855 -19.09 6.99 8.47
C GLY A 855 -18.84 5.48 8.38
N LEU A 856 -18.62 4.78 9.50
CA LEU A 856 -18.53 3.31 9.50
C LEU A 856 -19.90 2.68 9.21
N ARG A 857 -19.95 1.73 8.27
CA ARG A 857 -21.19 1.01 7.93
C ARG A 857 -21.58 0.07 9.07
N GLU A 858 -22.87 -0.04 9.34
CA GLU A 858 -23.41 -1.14 10.16
C GLU A 858 -23.00 -2.47 9.49
N GLY A 859 -22.50 -3.42 10.26
CA GLY A 859 -21.93 -4.67 9.75
C GLY A 859 -20.44 -4.67 9.35
N SER A 860 -19.75 -3.51 9.34
CA SER A 860 -18.28 -3.49 9.08
C SER A 860 -17.47 -4.13 10.22
N MET A 861 -16.25 -4.60 9.94
CA MET A 861 -15.39 -5.19 10.98
C MET A 861 -14.93 -4.13 11.99
N GLU A 862 -14.65 -2.93 11.51
CA GLU A 862 -14.33 -1.72 12.27
C GLU A 862 -15.52 -1.29 13.14
N TRP A 863 -16.75 -1.62 12.75
CA TRP A 863 -17.90 -1.35 13.60
C TRP A 863 -17.91 -2.21 14.89
N ARG A 864 -17.39 -3.44 14.81
CA ARG A 864 -17.42 -4.42 15.91
C ARG A 864 -16.07 -4.63 16.58
N SER A 865 -15.09 -3.81 16.24
CA SER A 865 -13.72 -3.91 16.75
C SER A 865 -13.57 -3.54 18.21
N SER A 866 -14.60 -2.95 18.85
CA SER A 866 -14.53 -2.46 20.23
C SER A 866 -15.84 -2.74 20.98
N LEU A 867 -15.71 -3.46 22.10
CA LEU A 867 -16.78 -3.85 23.00
C LEU A 867 -16.47 -3.39 24.42
N PHE A 868 -17.46 -2.75 25.03
CA PHE A 868 -17.42 -2.23 26.39
C PHE A 868 -18.40 -3.03 27.25
N LEU A 869 -17.90 -3.77 28.23
CA LEU A 869 -18.71 -4.54 29.17
C LEU A 869 -18.75 -3.82 30.53
N PHE A 870 -19.95 -3.48 31.00
CA PHE A 870 -20.17 -2.82 32.27
C PHE A 870 -20.71 -3.82 33.30
N LEU A 871 -19.99 -3.97 34.41
CA LEU A 871 -20.32 -4.89 35.50
C LEU A 871 -20.41 -4.16 36.84
N ALA A 872 -21.35 -4.56 37.70
CA ALA A 872 -21.44 -4.04 39.06
C ALA A 872 -20.16 -4.36 39.84
N LYS A 873 -19.55 -3.36 40.48
CA LYS A 873 -18.30 -3.49 41.24
C LYS A 873 -18.38 -4.53 42.36
N ALA A 874 -19.56 -4.65 42.99
CA ALA A 874 -19.83 -5.66 44.01
C ALA A 874 -19.74 -7.10 43.49
N LYS A 875 -19.90 -7.33 42.19
CA LYS A 875 -19.77 -8.66 41.54
C LYS A 875 -18.32 -9.01 41.17
N LEU A 876 -17.37 -8.12 41.46
CA LEU A 876 -15.95 -8.26 41.13
C LEU A 876 -15.04 -8.25 42.36
N GLN A 877 -15.61 -8.30 43.56
CA GLN A 877 -14.89 -8.27 44.84
C GLN A 877 -14.83 -9.66 45.49
N GLY A 878 -13.84 -9.89 46.36
CA GLY A 878 -13.67 -11.16 47.10
C GLY A 878 -13.19 -12.31 46.21
N ASP A 879 -13.76 -13.50 46.36
CA ASP A 879 -13.41 -14.69 45.56
C ASP A 879 -13.64 -14.50 44.04
N CYS A 880 -14.23 -13.37 43.63
CA CYS A 880 -14.47 -12.94 42.25
C CYS A 880 -13.35 -12.07 41.63
N GLU A 881 -12.31 -11.70 42.38
CA GLU A 881 -11.31 -10.68 41.96
C GLU A 881 -10.42 -11.10 40.77
N ASP A 882 -10.12 -12.40 40.62
CA ASP A 882 -9.14 -12.93 39.66
C ASP A 882 -9.74 -13.40 38.31
N GLY A 883 -10.54 -12.57 37.64
CA GLY A 883 -10.83 -12.80 36.21
C GLY A 883 -12.11 -13.57 35.90
N ASN A 884 -13.25 -13.00 36.29
CA ASN A 884 -14.55 -13.43 35.80
C ASN A 884 -14.82 -13.01 34.34
N VAL A 885 -13.93 -12.25 33.70
CA VAL A 885 -14.07 -11.86 32.29
C VAL A 885 -12.97 -12.54 31.50
N VAL A 886 -13.36 -13.39 30.56
CA VAL A 886 -12.47 -14.18 29.71
C VAL A 886 -12.56 -13.63 28.29
N LYS A 887 -11.45 -13.11 27.77
CA LYS A 887 -11.27 -12.82 26.34
C LYS A 887 -10.88 -14.13 25.65
N LEU A 888 -11.63 -14.54 24.63
CA LEU A 888 -11.38 -15.80 23.93
C LEU A 888 -10.38 -15.59 22.79
N ASN A 889 -9.18 -16.16 22.89
CA ASN A 889 -8.18 -16.11 21.81
C ASN A 889 -8.13 -17.43 21.00
N VAL A 890 -8.16 -18.61 21.65
CA VAL A 890 -8.21 -19.93 20.97
C VAL A 890 -8.88 -21.00 21.85
N LEU A 891 -8.31 -21.25 23.03
CA LEU A 891 -8.83 -22.16 24.05
C LEU A 891 -8.71 -21.45 25.41
N SER A 892 -9.83 -21.18 26.06
CA SER A 892 -9.82 -20.51 27.37
C SER A 892 -10.59 -21.31 28.41
N LYS A 893 -10.00 -21.40 29.60
CA LYS A 893 -10.64 -22.00 30.76
C LYS A 893 -11.51 -20.95 31.43
N ILE A 894 -12.81 -21.17 31.40
CA ILE A 894 -13.82 -20.33 32.06
C ILE A 894 -14.10 -20.92 33.43
N SER A 895 -14.27 -20.07 34.43
CA SER A 895 -14.55 -20.49 35.80
C SER A 895 -15.77 -19.75 36.34
N ALA A 896 -16.92 -20.42 36.48
CA ALA A 896 -18.19 -19.81 36.86
C ALA A 896 -18.80 -20.41 38.13
N SER A 897 -19.51 -19.62 38.92
CA SER A 897 -20.32 -20.04 40.08
C SER A 897 -21.61 -19.20 40.16
N ALA A 898 -22.46 -19.46 41.16
CA ALA A 898 -23.66 -18.66 41.39
C ALA A 898 -23.31 -17.23 41.83
N ASP A 899 -22.22 -17.10 42.59
CA ASP A 899 -21.77 -15.84 43.18
C ASP A 899 -20.83 -15.07 42.23
N CYS A 900 -20.07 -15.80 41.40
CA CYS A 900 -19.11 -15.27 40.42
C CYS A 900 -19.48 -15.76 39.01
N PRO A 901 -20.44 -15.11 38.33
CA PRO A 901 -20.72 -15.41 36.92
C PRO A 901 -19.48 -15.09 36.08
N ALA A 902 -19.19 -15.93 35.08
CA ALA A 902 -18.12 -15.66 34.13
C ALA A 902 -18.71 -14.98 32.88
N PHE A 903 -17.97 -14.05 32.29
CA PHE A 903 -18.32 -13.31 31.09
C PHE A 903 -17.31 -13.66 30.02
N VAL A 904 -17.80 -14.21 28.93
CA VAL A 904 -17.00 -14.58 27.77
C VAL A 904 -17.17 -13.46 26.77
N LEU A 905 -16.08 -12.77 26.46
CA LEU A 905 -16.04 -11.70 25.48
C LEU A 905 -15.33 -12.19 24.22
N PHE A 906 -15.93 -11.86 23.07
CA PHE A 906 -15.41 -12.19 21.76
C PHE A 906 -15.56 -11.00 20.81
N LEU A 907 -14.46 -10.58 20.19
CA LEU A 907 -14.46 -9.58 19.11
C LEU A 907 -14.30 -10.23 17.75
N ALA A 908 -14.91 -9.62 16.75
CA ALA A 908 -14.59 -9.95 15.37
C ALA A 908 -13.22 -9.36 15.00
N GLY A 909 -12.29 -10.22 14.55
CA GLY A 909 -11.06 -9.79 13.87
C GLY A 909 -9.85 -9.45 14.75
N ASP A 910 -9.61 -10.19 15.83
CA ASP A 910 -8.33 -10.15 16.58
C ASP A 910 -7.17 -10.81 15.78
N ASP A 911 -5.94 -10.35 16.05
CA ASP A 911 -4.69 -10.31 15.23
C ASP A 911 -4.21 -11.53 14.42
N TYR A 912 -4.94 -12.63 14.32
CA TYR A 912 -4.58 -13.78 13.48
C TYR A 912 -5.83 -14.35 12.79
N MET A 913 -5.99 -14.08 11.49
CA MET A 913 -6.74 -14.89 10.50
C MET A 913 -8.02 -15.65 10.95
N ILE A 914 -8.87 -15.13 11.85
CA ILE A 914 -10.11 -15.81 12.30
C ILE A 914 -11.19 -14.76 12.69
N PRO A 915 -12.51 -15.06 12.62
CA PRO A 915 -13.46 -14.75 11.55
C PRO A 915 -14.30 -13.47 11.76
N ILE A 916 -14.98 -13.02 10.70
CA ILE A 916 -16.06 -12.00 10.75
C ILE A 916 -17.21 -12.41 11.71
N CYS A 917 -17.33 -13.70 12.02
CA CYS A 917 -18.36 -14.29 12.87
C CYS A 917 -17.78 -14.91 14.15
N PRO A 918 -18.05 -14.31 15.32
CA PRO A 918 -17.76 -14.87 16.63
C PRO A 918 -18.36 -16.25 16.92
N ALA A 919 -17.81 -17.32 16.36
CA ALA A 919 -18.27 -18.67 16.63
C ALA A 919 -17.43 -19.30 17.73
N TRP A 920 -18.07 -19.69 18.82
CA TRP A 920 -17.41 -20.39 19.93
C TRP A 920 -18.35 -21.43 20.52
N GLY A 921 -17.78 -22.38 21.25
CA GLY A 921 -18.53 -23.42 21.97
C GLY A 921 -17.77 -23.94 23.15
N PHE A 922 -18.33 -24.97 23.78
CA PHE A 922 -17.66 -25.72 24.84
C PHE A 922 -17.10 -27.02 24.29
N ASP A 923 -15.81 -27.25 24.51
CA ASP A 923 -15.19 -28.55 24.28
C ASP A 923 -15.30 -29.37 25.58
N CYS A 924 -15.89 -30.56 25.48
CA CYS A 924 -16.21 -31.38 26.64
C CYS A 924 -15.27 -32.58 26.82
N GLU A 925 -14.15 -32.65 26.09
CA GLU A 925 -13.25 -33.79 26.21
C GLU A 925 -12.65 -33.99 27.62
N ALA A 926 -12.76 -33.03 28.55
CA ALA A 926 -12.05 -33.12 29.82
C ALA A 926 -12.82 -33.66 31.04
N ASN A 927 -14.11 -33.34 31.32
CA ASN A 927 -14.80 -33.84 32.54
C ASN A 927 -16.34 -33.74 32.48
N ALA A 928 -17.06 -34.82 32.78
CA ALA A 928 -18.51 -34.78 32.98
C ALA A 928 -18.90 -33.80 34.11
N LEU A 929 -19.88 -32.91 33.87
CA LEU A 929 -20.44 -32.04 34.91
C LEU A 929 -20.91 -32.90 36.10
N PRO A 930 -20.64 -32.53 37.37
CA PRO A 930 -21.18 -33.26 38.51
C PRO A 930 -22.72 -33.32 38.49
N SER A 931 -23.32 -34.40 39.02
CA SER A 931 -24.78 -34.64 38.96
C SER A 931 -25.65 -33.56 39.63
N ASN A 932 -25.05 -32.72 40.47
CA ASN A 932 -25.71 -31.62 41.18
C ASN A 932 -25.37 -30.23 40.62
N VAL A 933 -24.59 -30.15 39.55
CA VAL A 933 -24.15 -28.89 38.92
C VAL A 933 -24.98 -28.63 37.67
N GLU A 934 -25.54 -27.43 37.61
CA GLU A 934 -26.19 -26.87 36.44
C GLU A 934 -25.37 -25.66 35.97
N VAL A 935 -25.29 -25.49 34.66
CA VAL A 935 -24.64 -24.35 34.01
C VAL A 935 -25.67 -23.70 33.09
N ASP A 936 -25.93 -22.41 33.29
CA ASP A 936 -26.85 -21.63 32.48
C ASP A 936 -26.09 -20.58 31.68
N LEU A 937 -26.42 -20.46 30.39
CA LEU A 937 -25.86 -19.48 29.47
C LEU A 937 -26.85 -18.35 29.22
N TYR A 938 -26.39 -17.11 29.32
CA TYR A 938 -27.18 -15.92 29.06
C TYR A 938 -26.47 -14.97 28.09
N THR A 939 -27.25 -14.29 27.28
CA THR A 939 -26.79 -13.17 26.45
C THR A 939 -26.58 -11.95 27.32
N VAL A 940 -25.43 -11.29 27.21
CA VAL A 940 -25.27 -9.96 27.81
C VAL A 940 -26.06 -8.96 26.98
N GLN A 941 -26.94 -8.18 27.61
CA GLN A 941 -27.81 -7.25 26.90
C GLN A 941 -27.01 -6.06 26.37
N ASN A 942 -27.35 -5.58 25.17
CA ASN A 942 -26.88 -4.30 24.66
C ASN A 942 -27.68 -3.16 25.33
N GLY A 943 -26.99 -2.11 25.81
CA GLY A 943 -27.61 -1.01 26.55
C GLY A 943 -28.66 -0.19 25.77
N LEU A 944 -28.64 -0.22 24.43
CA LEU A 944 -29.65 0.42 23.57
C LEU A 944 -30.77 -0.54 23.13
N ASN A 945 -30.48 -1.84 23.07
CA ASN A 945 -31.36 -2.84 22.48
C ASN A 945 -31.50 -4.05 23.43
N PRO A 946 -32.36 -4.01 24.46
CA PRO A 946 -32.52 -5.14 25.38
C PRO A 946 -33.08 -6.40 24.68
N VAL A 947 -32.54 -7.59 24.98
CA VAL A 947 -33.05 -8.88 24.46
C VAL A 947 -34.31 -9.30 25.22
N ILE A 948 -35.37 -9.62 24.47
CA ILE A 948 -36.54 -10.32 25.03
C ILE A 948 -36.14 -11.80 25.21
N ASN A 949 -35.86 -12.19 26.45
CA ASN A 949 -35.30 -13.48 26.88
C ASN A 949 -33.79 -13.65 26.62
N PRO A 950 -32.92 -13.30 27.59
CA PRO A 950 -31.48 -13.46 27.44
C PRO A 950 -31.01 -14.91 27.59
N HIS A 951 -31.82 -15.83 28.13
CA HIS A 951 -31.41 -17.23 28.35
C HIS A 951 -31.18 -17.95 27.03
N ILE A 952 -29.99 -18.55 26.88
CA ILE A 952 -29.56 -19.25 25.68
C ILE A 952 -29.82 -20.75 25.85
N GLU A 953 -29.15 -21.39 26.80
CA GLU A 953 -29.21 -22.84 26.99
C GLU A 953 -28.79 -23.24 28.41
N LYS A 954 -29.27 -24.41 28.83
CA LYS A 954 -29.00 -24.99 30.16
C LYS A 954 -28.34 -26.37 30.04
N TYR A 955 -27.18 -26.53 30.67
CA TYR A 955 -26.47 -27.81 30.76
C TYR A 955 -26.63 -28.46 32.12
N THR A 956 -26.71 -29.79 32.10
CA THR A 956 -26.81 -30.65 33.28
C THR A 956 -25.93 -31.88 33.08
N HIS A 957 -25.73 -32.69 34.12
CA HIS A 957 -25.00 -33.95 33.98
C HIS A 957 -25.58 -34.90 32.92
N HIS A 958 -26.89 -34.85 32.67
CA HIS A 958 -27.56 -35.66 31.64
C HIS A 958 -27.54 -35.02 30.25
N ARG A 959 -27.12 -33.76 30.16
CA ARG A 959 -27.13 -32.96 28.95
C ARG A 959 -25.82 -32.20 28.87
N GLN A 960 -24.77 -32.91 28.49
CA GLN A 960 -23.45 -32.34 28.23
C GLN A 960 -23.50 -31.53 26.94
N PRO A 961 -22.76 -30.41 26.84
CA PRO A 961 -22.66 -29.60 25.60
C PRO A 961 -22.02 -30.42 24.48
N PRO A 962 -22.75 -30.86 23.42
CA PRO A 962 -22.14 -31.52 22.30
C PRO A 962 -21.83 -30.45 21.24
N SER A 963 -20.57 -30.05 21.11
CA SER A 963 -20.06 -29.24 19.99
C SER A 963 -20.96 -28.05 19.59
N GLU A 964 -21.53 -27.35 20.56
CA GLU A 964 -22.51 -26.28 20.30
C GLU A 964 -21.81 -25.03 19.77
N ILE A 965 -22.46 -24.32 18.85
CA ILE A 965 -21.88 -23.14 18.19
C ILE A 965 -22.74 -21.92 18.52
N PHE A 966 -22.15 -21.01 19.29
CA PHE A 966 -22.72 -19.72 19.64
C PHE A 966 -22.08 -18.65 18.77
N LEU A 967 -22.90 -17.95 17.99
CA LEU A 967 -22.53 -16.72 17.32
C LEU A 967 -22.86 -15.57 18.26
N ARG A 968 -22.02 -15.26 19.27
CA ARG A 968 -22.32 -14.17 20.22
C ARG A 968 -21.07 -13.44 20.67
N ASN A 969 -21.10 -12.11 20.62
CA ASN A 969 -20.01 -11.25 21.08
C ASN A 969 -19.81 -11.23 22.61
N ALA A 970 -20.86 -11.44 23.40
CA ALA A 970 -20.76 -11.52 24.85
C ALA A 970 -21.77 -12.49 25.46
N VAL A 971 -21.28 -13.42 26.28
CA VAL A 971 -22.12 -14.39 26.99
C VAL A 971 -21.75 -14.45 28.46
N MET A 972 -22.76 -14.46 29.31
CA MET A 972 -22.64 -14.70 30.73
C MET A 972 -22.90 -16.17 31.02
N VAL A 973 -21.94 -16.83 31.65
CA VAL A 973 -21.98 -18.21 32.11
C VAL A 973 -22.17 -18.20 33.61
N THR A 974 -23.22 -18.86 34.08
CA THR A 974 -23.52 -18.99 35.51
C THR A 974 -23.62 -20.47 35.88
N SER A 975 -23.41 -20.78 37.15
CA SER A 975 -23.64 -22.13 37.67
C SER A 975 -24.43 -22.07 38.96
N ASN A 976 -25.24 -23.09 39.25
CA ASN A 976 -25.93 -23.19 40.54
C ASN A 976 -25.01 -23.55 41.73
N SER A 977 -23.71 -23.78 41.49
CA SER A 977 -22.73 -24.08 42.54
C SER A 977 -22.36 -22.81 43.32
N THR A 978 -22.59 -22.82 44.64
CA THR A 978 -22.17 -21.74 45.56
C THR A 978 -20.78 -22.02 46.13
N GLY A 979 -19.93 -21.00 46.25
CA GLY A 979 -18.58 -21.10 46.85
C GLY A 979 -17.55 -21.96 46.09
N LYS A 980 -17.94 -22.82 45.15
CA LYS A 980 -17.03 -23.59 44.28
C LYS A 980 -17.26 -23.26 42.82
N ARG A 981 -16.23 -22.75 42.16
CA ARG A 981 -16.27 -22.44 40.73
C ARG A 981 -16.13 -23.71 39.88
N ILE A 982 -16.98 -23.82 38.87
CA ILE A 982 -16.94 -24.88 37.86
C ILE A 982 -16.04 -24.40 36.73
N ARG A 983 -15.07 -25.23 36.36
CA ARG A 983 -14.18 -24.98 35.23
C ARG A 983 -14.80 -25.57 33.97
N LEU A 984 -14.95 -24.75 32.96
CA LEU A 984 -15.42 -25.09 31.62
C LEU A 984 -14.33 -24.71 30.64
N GLU A 985 -14.22 -25.44 29.53
CA GLU A 985 -13.28 -25.12 28.46
C GLU A 985 -14.08 -24.62 27.27
N ALA A 986 -13.86 -23.35 26.91
CA ALA A 986 -14.44 -22.78 25.71
C ALA A 986 -13.41 -22.78 24.59
N SER A 987 -13.86 -23.22 23.42
CA SER A 987 -13.10 -23.25 22.18
C SER A 987 -13.71 -22.28 21.17
N VAL A 988 -12.83 -21.62 20.43
CA VAL A 988 -13.23 -20.79 19.28
C VAL A 988 -13.28 -21.69 18.05
N PHE A 989 -14.39 -21.64 17.32
CA PHE A 989 -14.49 -22.30 16.03
C PHE A 989 -14.03 -21.35 14.94
N VAL A 990 -13.05 -21.79 14.16
CA VAL A 990 -12.62 -21.07 12.96
C VAL A 990 -13.73 -21.15 11.92
N SER A 991 -14.37 -20.02 11.63
CA SER A 991 -15.26 -19.89 10.47
C SER A 991 -14.46 -19.34 9.29
N TYR A 992 -14.77 -19.80 8.08
CA TYR A 992 -14.14 -19.30 6.86
C TYR A 992 -15.11 -18.31 6.21
N GLY A 993 -14.74 -17.03 6.14
CA GLY A 993 -15.54 -16.02 5.44
C GLY A 993 -15.20 -16.02 3.96
N THR A 994 -16.22 -16.12 3.08
CA THR A 994 -16.05 -15.99 1.62
C THR A 994 -16.21 -14.55 1.14
N THR A 995 -16.86 -13.69 1.94
CA THR A 995 -16.96 -12.25 1.71
C THR A 995 -16.90 -11.48 3.04
N PRO A 996 -16.56 -10.17 3.05
CA PRO A 996 -16.49 -9.35 4.26
C PRO A 996 -17.78 -9.27 5.10
N GLN A 997 -18.91 -9.73 4.56
CA GLN A 997 -20.23 -9.63 5.18
C GLN A 997 -20.89 -10.98 5.49
N ARG A 998 -20.33 -12.09 4.99
CA ARG A 998 -20.94 -13.42 5.08
C ARG A 998 -19.94 -14.46 5.55
N CYS A 999 -20.22 -15.10 6.68
CA CYS A 999 -19.34 -16.13 7.23
C CYS A 999 -19.86 -17.52 6.94
N THR A 1000 -18.96 -18.48 6.70
CA THR A 1000 -19.32 -19.89 6.55
C THR A 1000 -18.78 -20.71 7.71
N LEU A 1001 -19.68 -21.34 8.46
CA LEU A 1001 -19.39 -22.27 9.54
C LEU A 1001 -19.51 -23.70 9.05
N TYR A 1002 -18.48 -24.51 9.26
CA TYR A 1002 -18.51 -25.92 8.91
C TYR A 1002 -18.70 -26.76 10.16
N ASN A 1003 -19.67 -27.66 10.14
CA ASN A 1003 -19.83 -28.69 11.15
C ASN A 1003 -19.92 -30.06 10.48
N THR A 1004 -19.15 -31.03 10.99
CA THR A 1004 -19.22 -32.40 10.53
C THR A 1004 -19.97 -33.22 11.57
N ILE A 1005 -21.14 -33.73 11.21
CA ILE A 1005 -21.90 -34.59 12.14
C ILE A 1005 -21.31 -36.00 12.07
N SER A 1006 -20.80 -36.49 13.19
CA SER A 1006 -20.39 -37.88 13.40
C SER A 1006 -21.20 -38.49 14.54
N GLY A 1007 -21.85 -39.64 14.30
CA GLY A 1007 -22.71 -40.31 15.28
C GLY A 1007 -24.06 -39.61 15.53
N ASP A 1008 -24.70 -39.96 16.66
CA ASP A 1008 -25.95 -39.35 17.13
C ASP A 1008 -25.64 -38.04 17.86
N LEU A 1009 -25.23 -37.01 17.12
CA LEU A 1009 -24.91 -35.69 17.66
C LEU A 1009 -26.16 -34.79 17.64
N THR A 1010 -26.41 -34.11 18.76
CA THR A 1010 -27.34 -32.97 18.83
C THR A 1010 -26.52 -31.70 19.04
N THR A 1011 -26.56 -30.74 18.11
CA THR A 1011 -25.88 -29.45 18.25
C THR A 1011 -26.90 -28.32 18.30
N LEU A 1012 -26.68 -27.33 19.16
CA LEU A 1012 -27.40 -26.06 19.15
C LEU A 1012 -26.61 -25.04 18.34
N MET A 1013 -27.31 -24.34 17.46
CA MET A 1013 -26.82 -23.13 16.82
C MET A 1013 -27.66 -21.94 17.30
N SER A 1014 -27.00 -20.92 17.83
CA SER A 1014 -27.67 -19.69 18.30
C SER A 1014 -27.02 -18.48 17.63
N SER A 1015 -27.83 -17.69 16.91
CA SER A 1015 -27.37 -16.44 16.28
C SER A 1015 -27.28 -15.28 17.27
N ASP A 1016 -26.44 -14.28 16.96
CA ASP A 1016 -26.31 -13.09 17.80
C ASP A 1016 -27.52 -12.16 17.56
N PRO A 1017 -28.25 -11.70 18.59
CA PRO A 1017 -29.27 -10.66 18.42
C PRO A 1017 -28.70 -9.32 17.91
N TYR A 1018 -27.41 -9.06 18.14
CA TYR A 1018 -26.72 -7.81 17.82
C TYR A 1018 -25.66 -7.97 16.72
N GLY A 1019 -25.36 -9.21 16.35
CA GLY A 1019 -24.29 -9.60 15.45
C GLY A 1019 -24.78 -10.04 14.06
N VAL A 1020 -23.82 -10.54 13.30
CA VAL A 1020 -23.77 -10.98 11.89
C VAL A 1020 -25.06 -10.79 11.08
N GLU A 1021 -24.99 -9.95 10.05
CA GLU A 1021 -26.11 -9.74 9.12
C GLU A 1021 -26.35 -10.98 8.26
N GLU A 1022 -25.30 -11.69 7.81
CA GLU A 1022 -25.43 -12.91 7.00
C GLU A 1022 -24.44 -14.01 7.39
N PHE A 1023 -24.89 -15.25 7.51
CA PHE A 1023 -24.00 -16.42 7.67
C PHE A 1023 -24.51 -17.65 6.93
N ASP A 1024 -23.60 -18.53 6.57
CA ASP A 1024 -23.83 -19.86 6.05
C ASP A 1024 -23.39 -20.88 7.10
N TYR A 1025 -24.24 -21.86 7.37
CA TYR A 1025 -23.92 -22.99 8.24
C TYR A 1025 -23.95 -24.27 7.42
N VAL A 1026 -22.76 -24.77 7.11
CA VAL A 1026 -22.53 -25.95 6.30
C VAL A 1026 -22.42 -27.17 7.21
N VAL A 1027 -23.38 -28.08 7.08
CA VAL A 1027 -23.38 -29.37 7.75
C VAL A 1027 -22.95 -30.45 6.76
N MET A 1028 -21.83 -31.12 7.05
CA MET A 1028 -21.31 -32.24 6.27
C MET A 1028 -21.62 -33.57 6.97
N ALA A 1029 -22.03 -34.57 6.19
CA ALA A 1029 -22.17 -35.94 6.69
C ALA A 1029 -20.80 -36.64 6.68
N SER A 1030 -20.34 -37.15 7.83
CA SER A 1030 -19.04 -37.86 7.91
C SER A 1030 -19.05 -39.24 7.27
N THR A 1031 -20.11 -40.03 7.48
CA THR A 1031 -20.34 -41.36 6.88
C THR A 1031 -21.81 -41.76 7.01
N THR A 1032 -22.45 -42.23 5.93
CA THR A 1032 -23.81 -42.83 5.85
C THR A 1032 -24.81 -42.47 6.97
N HIS A 1033 -25.03 -41.18 7.24
CA HIS A 1033 -26.17 -40.74 8.03
C HIS A 1033 -27.41 -40.78 7.14
N ASP A 1034 -28.44 -41.51 7.57
CA ASP A 1034 -29.68 -41.61 6.80
C ASP A 1034 -30.54 -40.35 6.94
N ARG A 1035 -30.42 -39.61 8.07
CA ARG A 1035 -31.26 -38.46 8.36
C ARG A 1035 -30.63 -37.42 9.30
N ILE A 1036 -30.83 -36.14 8.96
CA ILE A 1036 -30.67 -34.99 9.87
C ILE A 1036 -32.01 -34.30 10.09
N THR A 1037 -32.29 -33.91 11.34
CA THR A 1037 -33.45 -33.12 11.74
C THR A 1037 -32.97 -31.75 12.22
N VAL A 1038 -33.56 -30.67 11.70
CA VAL A 1038 -33.29 -29.30 12.16
C VAL A 1038 -34.57 -28.75 12.78
N ASP A 1039 -34.57 -28.58 14.10
CA ASP A 1039 -35.67 -27.97 14.85
C ASP A 1039 -35.40 -26.47 15.00
N ILE A 1040 -36.28 -25.65 14.43
CA ILE A 1040 -36.12 -24.19 14.35
C ILE A 1040 -37.09 -23.54 15.35
N GLU A 1041 -36.56 -22.75 16.30
CA GLU A 1041 -37.40 -21.94 17.19
C GLU A 1041 -38.16 -20.84 16.41
N PRO A 1042 -39.34 -20.38 16.89
CA PRO A 1042 -40.10 -19.35 16.20
C PRO A 1042 -39.29 -18.08 15.93
N TYR A 1043 -39.28 -17.63 14.67
CA TYR A 1043 -38.65 -16.38 14.24
C TYR A 1043 -39.59 -15.58 13.31
N SER A 1044 -39.19 -14.35 12.99
CA SER A 1044 -39.97 -13.45 12.13
C SER A 1044 -39.39 -13.39 10.72
N ASP A 1045 -40.15 -13.86 9.72
CA ASP A 1045 -39.78 -13.77 8.29
C ASP A 1045 -39.65 -12.31 7.78
N LEU A 1046 -40.17 -11.34 8.56
CA LEU A 1046 -39.99 -9.90 8.30
C LEU A 1046 -38.57 -9.44 8.67
N CYS A 1047 -37.94 -10.10 9.64
CA CYS A 1047 -36.64 -9.74 10.17
C CYS A 1047 -35.52 -10.66 9.71
N THR A 1048 -35.85 -11.87 9.28
CA THR A 1048 -34.88 -12.87 8.86
C THR A 1048 -35.31 -13.57 7.58
N GLU A 1049 -34.34 -13.90 6.75
CA GLU A 1049 -34.42 -14.86 5.66
C GLU A 1049 -33.55 -16.07 6.01
N LEU A 1050 -34.13 -17.25 5.88
CA LEU A 1050 -33.46 -18.52 6.17
C LEU A 1050 -33.61 -19.46 4.97
N ILE A 1051 -32.52 -19.83 4.32
CA ILE A 1051 -32.53 -20.70 3.14
C ILE A 1051 -31.72 -21.95 3.44
N PHE A 1052 -32.34 -23.12 3.30
CA PHE A 1052 -31.68 -24.41 3.41
C PHE A 1052 -31.42 -24.94 2.01
N VAL A 1053 -30.17 -25.28 1.70
CA VAL A 1053 -29.78 -25.95 0.46
C VAL A 1053 -29.19 -27.30 0.81
N SER A 1054 -29.86 -28.39 0.42
CA SER A 1054 -29.36 -29.74 0.63
C SER A 1054 -28.89 -30.36 -0.68
N THR A 1055 -27.65 -30.84 -0.68
CA THR A 1055 -27.04 -31.61 -1.75
C THR A 1055 -27.14 -33.08 -1.39
N ASN A 1056 -27.82 -33.90 -2.20
CA ASN A 1056 -27.90 -35.35 -1.95
C ASN A 1056 -26.72 -36.13 -2.54
N GLN A 1057 -26.62 -37.42 -2.24
CA GLN A 1057 -25.57 -38.29 -2.78
C GLN A 1057 -25.52 -38.37 -4.31
N ASN A 1058 -26.64 -38.10 -4.98
CA ASN A 1058 -26.74 -38.04 -6.44
C ASN A 1058 -26.41 -36.64 -6.99
N GLN A 1059 -25.87 -35.74 -6.18
CA GLN A 1059 -25.55 -34.34 -6.51
C GLN A 1059 -26.75 -33.49 -6.95
N SER A 1060 -27.99 -33.91 -6.67
CA SER A 1060 -29.14 -33.04 -6.91
C SER A 1060 -29.37 -32.13 -5.70
N ASN A 1061 -29.58 -30.85 -5.98
CA ASN A 1061 -29.82 -29.83 -4.96
C ASN A 1061 -31.32 -29.65 -4.71
N SER A 1062 -31.69 -29.49 -3.45
CA SER A 1062 -33.04 -29.08 -3.02
C SER A 1062 -32.94 -27.85 -2.11
N SER A 1063 -33.87 -26.91 -2.24
CA SER A 1063 -33.87 -25.67 -1.46
C SER A 1063 -35.20 -25.44 -0.72
N LEU A 1064 -35.14 -25.00 0.53
CA LEU A 1064 -36.28 -24.53 1.34
C LEU A 1064 -36.02 -23.11 1.82
N THR A 1065 -36.97 -22.20 1.61
CA THR A 1065 -36.89 -20.81 2.08
C THR A 1065 -37.88 -20.57 3.20
N ASN A 1066 -37.42 -19.93 4.27
CA ASN A 1066 -38.10 -19.62 5.51
C ASN A 1066 -38.89 -20.80 6.12
N PRO A 1067 -38.25 -21.96 6.35
CA PRO A 1067 -38.93 -23.04 7.04
C PRO A 1067 -39.15 -22.70 8.51
N HIS A 1068 -40.24 -23.25 9.08
CA HIS A 1068 -40.61 -23.12 10.49
C HIS A 1068 -40.79 -24.52 11.10
N GLY A 1069 -40.49 -24.69 12.39
CA GLY A 1069 -40.61 -25.97 13.08
C GLY A 1069 -39.48 -26.94 12.70
N SER A 1070 -39.81 -28.22 12.48
CA SER A 1070 -38.83 -29.27 12.20
C SER A 1070 -38.68 -29.53 10.69
N VAL A 1071 -37.45 -29.49 10.20
CA VAL A 1071 -37.08 -29.81 8.81
C VAL A 1071 -36.24 -31.08 8.79
N PHE A 1072 -36.56 -31.99 7.87
CA PHE A 1072 -35.87 -33.28 7.74
C PHE A 1072 -35.16 -33.39 6.38
N PHE A 1073 -33.89 -33.77 6.41
CA PHE A 1073 -33.12 -34.12 5.20
C PHE A 1073 -32.62 -35.56 5.31
N SER A 1074 -32.78 -36.34 4.25
CA SER A 1074 -32.30 -37.72 4.16
C SER A 1074 -31.39 -37.90 2.94
N ASN A 1075 -30.47 -38.87 3.01
CA ASN A 1075 -29.49 -39.15 1.94
C ASN A 1075 -28.69 -37.93 1.47
N PHE A 1076 -28.39 -37.01 2.39
CA PHE A 1076 -27.65 -35.79 2.09
C PHE A 1076 -26.13 -36.02 2.16
N VAL A 1077 -25.39 -35.30 1.34
CA VAL A 1077 -23.93 -35.10 1.45
C VAL A 1077 -23.67 -33.85 2.28
N GLN A 1078 -24.45 -32.80 2.01
CA GLN A 1078 -24.29 -31.49 2.62
C GLN A 1078 -25.66 -30.82 2.82
N VAL A 1079 -25.81 -30.09 3.92
CA VAL A 1079 -26.91 -29.12 4.12
C VAL A 1079 -26.28 -27.77 4.43
N VAL A 1080 -26.57 -26.76 3.62
CA VAL A 1080 -26.14 -25.36 3.82
C VAL A 1080 -27.33 -24.57 4.33
N ILE A 1081 -27.22 -23.99 5.52
CA ILE A 1081 -28.24 -23.11 6.11
C ILE A 1081 -27.74 -21.66 5.97
N MET A 1082 -28.33 -20.93 5.06
CA MET A 1082 -28.04 -19.53 4.78
C MET A 1082 -28.99 -18.68 5.61
N PHE A 1083 -28.46 -17.86 6.50
CA PHE A 1083 -29.18 -16.88 7.30
C PHE A 1083 -28.86 -15.48 6.77
N SER A 1084 -29.86 -14.63 6.59
CA SER A 1084 -29.70 -13.19 6.33
C SER A 1084 -30.70 -12.40 7.16
N ARG A 1085 -30.24 -11.41 7.90
CA ARG A 1085 -31.07 -10.49 8.69
C ARG A 1085 -31.50 -9.34 7.80
N LYS A 1086 -32.80 -9.11 7.68
CA LYS A 1086 -33.35 -8.00 6.90
C LYS A 1086 -33.21 -6.69 7.66
N THR A 1087 -32.80 -5.64 6.96
CA THR A 1087 -32.73 -4.27 7.48
C THR A 1087 -34.15 -3.68 7.58
N HIS A 1088 -34.93 -4.10 8.57
CA HIS A 1088 -36.26 -3.56 8.83
C HIS A 1088 -36.32 -2.92 10.22
N ILE A 1089 -36.92 -1.72 10.31
CA ILE A 1089 -37.09 -0.98 11.57
C ILE A 1089 -37.84 -1.88 12.57
N GLY A 1090 -37.25 -2.08 13.75
CA GLY A 1090 -37.80 -2.93 14.81
C GLY A 1090 -37.21 -4.35 14.89
N CYS A 1091 -36.39 -4.77 13.92
CA CYS A 1091 -35.83 -6.12 13.91
C CYS A 1091 -34.73 -6.41 14.93
N SER A 1092 -34.12 -5.37 15.54
CA SER A 1092 -33.19 -5.53 16.66
C SER A 1092 -33.86 -6.03 17.95
N ARG A 1093 -35.20 -5.94 18.05
CA ARG A 1093 -35.97 -6.38 19.23
C ARG A 1093 -36.44 -7.82 19.14
N TYR A 1094 -36.40 -8.44 17.95
CA TYR A 1094 -36.88 -9.80 17.76
C TYR A 1094 -35.71 -10.77 17.84
N SER A 1095 -35.87 -11.71 18.77
CA SER A 1095 -34.88 -12.61 19.39
C SER A 1095 -33.90 -13.31 18.44
N PRO A 1096 -32.76 -13.80 18.99
CA PRO A 1096 -31.86 -14.69 18.27
C PRO A 1096 -32.60 -15.90 17.68
N ILE A 1097 -32.22 -16.32 16.48
CA ILE A 1097 -32.64 -17.62 15.95
C ILE A 1097 -31.82 -18.70 16.62
N ASN A 1098 -32.52 -19.66 17.24
CA ASN A 1098 -31.98 -20.90 17.76
C ASN A 1098 -32.42 -22.06 16.86
N MET A 1099 -31.47 -22.88 16.43
CA MET A 1099 -31.70 -24.08 15.64
C MET A 1099 -31.02 -25.26 16.32
N ARG A 1100 -31.76 -26.35 16.55
CA ARG A 1100 -31.21 -27.60 17.08
C ARG A 1100 -31.10 -28.62 15.96
N LEU A 1101 -29.89 -29.08 15.68
CA LEU A 1101 -29.62 -30.08 14.66
C LEU A 1101 -29.38 -31.43 15.33
N SER A 1102 -30.11 -32.46 14.91
CA SER A 1102 -29.98 -33.83 15.43
C SER A 1102 -29.72 -34.80 14.28
N GLY A 1103 -28.57 -35.47 14.29
CA GLY A 1103 -28.25 -36.58 13.39
C GLY A 1103 -28.70 -37.92 13.97
N VAL A 1104 -29.24 -38.82 13.15
CA VAL A 1104 -29.56 -40.19 13.55
C VAL A 1104 -28.89 -41.17 12.60
N SER A 1105 -28.07 -42.08 13.14
CA SER A 1105 -27.41 -43.12 12.34
C SER A 1105 -28.22 -44.43 12.33
N GLY A 1106 -28.47 -45.04 11.16
CA GLY A 1106 -28.88 -46.46 11.08
C GLY A 1106 -30.36 -46.77 10.77
N VAL A 1107 -31.08 -45.92 10.03
CA VAL A 1107 -32.43 -46.23 9.53
C VAL A 1107 -32.36 -46.59 8.04
N THR A 1108 -32.12 -47.88 7.77
CA THR A 1108 -32.15 -48.46 6.42
C THR A 1108 -33.59 -48.52 5.88
N SER A 1109 -34.12 -47.42 5.35
CA SER A 1109 -35.39 -47.43 4.60
C SER A 1109 -35.24 -46.87 3.19
N THR A 1110 -35.45 -47.72 2.19
CA THR A 1110 -35.22 -47.49 0.75
C THR A 1110 -36.32 -46.68 0.04
N THR A 1111 -36.89 -45.64 0.66
CA THR A 1111 -37.92 -44.79 0.02
C THR A 1111 -37.34 -43.47 -0.49
N SER A 1112 -37.71 -43.10 -1.71
CA SER A 1112 -37.24 -41.92 -2.46
C SER A 1112 -37.31 -40.60 -1.67
N SER A 1113 -36.25 -39.80 -1.79
CA SER A 1113 -36.02 -38.55 -1.05
C SER A 1113 -36.95 -37.40 -1.47
N THR A 1114 -37.67 -36.82 -0.50
CA THR A 1114 -38.34 -35.52 -0.62
C THR A 1114 -38.16 -34.77 0.69
N ALA A 1115 -37.56 -33.57 0.64
CA ALA A 1115 -37.52 -32.69 1.81
C ALA A 1115 -38.96 -32.27 2.15
N THR A 1116 -39.40 -32.55 3.37
CA THR A 1116 -40.78 -32.28 3.79
C THR A 1116 -40.74 -31.45 5.07
N ALA A 1117 -41.22 -30.21 5.01
CA ALA A 1117 -41.50 -29.45 6.21
C ALA A 1117 -42.80 -29.98 6.82
N THR A 1118 -42.78 -30.36 8.10
CA THR A 1118 -44.02 -30.74 8.78
C THR A 1118 -44.64 -29.47 9.34
N PRO A 1119 -45.78 -28.99 8.83
CA PRO A 1119 -46.43 -27.82 9.41
C PRO A 1119 -46.81 -28.16 10.86
N VAL A 1120 -46.23 -27.43 11.81
CA VAL A 1120 -46.69 -27.48 13.20
C VAL A 1120 -48.12 -26.97 13.17
N GLY A 1121 -49.07 -27.86 13.44
CA GLY A 1121 -50.48 -27.50 13.57
C GLY A 1121 -50.57 -26.32 14.53
N SER A 1122 -51.00 -25.17 14.01
CA SER A 1122 -51.19 -23.96 14.78
C SER A 1122 -52.22 -24.25 15.87
N SER A 1123 -51.75 -24.61 17.06
CA SER A 1123 -52.55 -24.52 18.27
C SER A 1123 -52.81 -23.03 18.48
N VAL A 1124 -54.01 -22.59 18.07
CA VAL A 1124 -54.54 -21.27 18.39
C VAL A 1124 -54.60 -21.19 19.91
N LEU A 1125 -53.56 -20.63 20.53
CA LEU A 1125 -53.68 -20.06 21.86
C LEU A 1125 -54.57 -18.82 21.70
N SER A 1126 -55.84 -18.99 22.03
CA SER A 1126 -56.79 -17.91 22.19
C SER A 1126 -56.38 -17.06 23.40
N THR A 1127 -55.54 -16.05 23.18
CA THR A 1127 -55.33 -15.00 24.17
C THR A 1127 -56.52 -14.04 24.07
N THR A 1128 -57.44 -14.16 25.01
CA THR A 1128 -58.62 -13.30 25.14
C THR A 1128 -58.18 -11.85 25.39
N GLN A 1129 -58.07 -11.07 24.32
CA GLN A 1129 -57.81 -9.63 24.39
C GLN A 1129 -59.13 -8.92 24.67
N LYS A 1130 -59.29 -8.44 25.92
CA LYS A 1130 -60.42 -7.64 26.35
C LYS A 1130 -60.21 -6.21 25.84
N THR A 1131 -60.76 -5.90 24.67
CA THR A 1131 -60.94 -4.54 24.17
C THR A 1131 -61.90 -3.77 25.07
N SER A 1132 -61.39 -2.70 25.68
CA SER A 1132 -62.22 -1.59 26.17
C SER A 1132 -61.81 -0.35 25.38
N ALA A 1133 -62.69 0.04 24.46
CA ALA A 1133 -62.65 1.28 23.71
C ALA A 1133 -62.72 2.51 24.63
N LEU A 1134 -62.23 3.66 24.17
CA LEU A 1134 -62.89 4.93 24.47
C LEU A 1134 -62.51 6.01 23.45
N SER A 1135 -63.54 6.53 22.77
CA SER A 1135 -63.50 7.78 21.99
C SER A 1135 -64.10 8.92 22.81
N SER A 1136 -63.44 10.09 22.72
CA SER A 1136 -63.96 11.47 22.78
C SER A 1136 -64.83 11.96 23.96
N ALA A 1137 -64.22 12.88 24.74
CA ALA A 1137 -64.73 14.17 25.25
C ALA A 1137 -65.89 14.19 26.30
N PRO A 1138 -66.11 15.28 27.07
CA PRO A 1138 -65.21 16.33 27.62
C PRO A 1138 -65.42 16.64 29.14
N PHE A 1139 -64.54 17.51 29.70
CA PHE A 1139 -64.75 18.51 30.77
C PHE A 1139 -64.99 18.12 32.28
N VAL A 1140 -64.33 18.91 33.15
CA VAL A 1140 -64.67 19.36 34.54
C VAL A 1140 -64.03 18.68 35.80
N THR A 1141 -63.29 19.52 36.56
CA THR A 1141 -62.99 19.64 38.01
C THR A 1141 -62.30 18.55 38.88
N THR A 1142 -61.15 18.95 39.43
CA THR A 1142 -60.71 18.94 40.85
C THR A 1142 -61.53 18.17 41.89
N ALA A 1143 -60.88 17.27 42.65
CA ALA A 1143 -60.58 17.45 44.09
C ALA A 1143 -60.00 16.17 44.76
N ALA A 1144 -58.94 16.41 45.53
CA ALA A 1144 -58.67 15.93 46.90
C ALA A 1144 -58.49 14.44 47.25
N ASN A 1145 -57.33 14.18 47.89
CA ASN A 1145 -57.10 13.37 49.10
C ASN A 1145 -57.39 11.86 49.03
N SER A 1146 -56.76 10.95 49.78
CA SER A 1146 -55.58 10.84 50.65
C SER A 1146 -55.62 9.40 51.19
N LEU A 1147 -54.53 8.94 51.82
CA LEU A 1147 -54.43 7.81 52.77
C LEU A 1147 -53.78 6.51 52.24
N THR A 1148 -52.46 6.44 52.47
CA THR A 1148 -51.72 5.34 53.12
C THR A 1148 -52.29 5.00 54.51
N PRO A 1149 -51.75 4.01 55.26
CA PRO A 1149 -51.20 2.68 54.94
C PRO A 1149 -51.82 1.60 55.88
N VAL A 1150 -51.25 0.39 55.99
CA VAL A 1150 -51.00 -0.39 57.25
C VAL A 1150 -50.74 -1.88 56.93
N GLN A 1151 -49.58 -2.38 57.42
CA GLN A 1151 -49.26 -3.67 58.08
C GLN A 1151 -50.18 -4.89 57.92
N GLN A 1152 -49.78 -6.16 58.08
CA GLN A 1152 -48.56 -6.92 58.37
C GLN A 1152 -49.06 -8.38 58.57
N GLU A 1153 -48.16 -9.36 58.43
CA GLU A 1153 -48.18 -10.67 59.11
C GLU A 1153 -48.99 -11.89 58.59
N THR A 1154 -48.19 -12.88 58.15
CA THR A 1154 -48.14 -14.32 58.55
C THR A 1154 -49.25 -15.34 58.26
N ALA A 1155 -48.79 -16.39 57.55
CA ALA A 1155 -48.68 -17.79 57.99
C ALA A 1155 -49.61 -18.88 57.41
N ALA A 1156 -48.92 -19.93 56.93
CA ALA A 1156 -49.23 -21.38 57.03
C ALA A 1156 -50.41 -21.93 56.20
N SER A 1157 -50.44 -23.15 55.66
CA SER A 1157 -49.52 -24.30 55.51
C SER A 1157 -50.31 -25.43 54.79
N ILE A 1158 -49.65 -26.59 54.51
CA ILE A 1158 -50.21 -27.95 54.23
C ILE A 1158 -50.54 -28.19 52.73
N SER A 1159 -50.18 -29.28 52.02
CA SER A 1159 -49.65 -30.65 52.27
C SER A 1159 -48.89 -31.08 50.99
N GLY A 1160 -47.84 -31.92 50.97
CA GLY A 1160 -47.74 -33.33 51.40
C GLY A 1160 -47.58 -34.25 50.16
N THR A 1161 -46.36 -34.66 49.79
CA THR A 1161 -45.66 -35.95 50.08
C THR A 1161 -45.97 -37.16 49.17
N THR A 1162 -44.92 -37.58 48.43
CA THR A 1162 -44.33 -38.96 48.25
C THR A 1162 -45.24 -40.14 47.78
N ALA A 1163 -44.83 -41.15 47.00
CA ALA A 1163 -43.54 -41.70 46.54
C ALA A 1163 -43.74 -42.80 45.45
N THR A 1164 -42.69 -43.08 44.64
CA THR A 1164 -42.19 -44.41 44.11
C THR A 1164 -43.10 -45.38 43.31
N ARG A 1165 -42.66 -46.30 42.43
CA ARG A 1165 -41.50 -46.57 41.54
C ARG A 1165 -41.76 -47.95 40.85
N SER A 1166 -41.44 -48.10 39.54
CA SER A 1166 -41.20 -49.35 38.74
C SER A 1166 -42.35 -50.37 38.58
N THR A 1167 -42.56 -51.17 37.53
CA THR A 1167 -41.77 -51.94 36.51
C THR A 1167 -42.69 -52.15 35.26
N GLY A 1168 -42.30 -52.27 33.98
CA GLY A 1168 -41.48 -53.30 33.30
C GLY A 1168 -42.30 -54.18 32.31
N VAL A 1169 -42.05 -54.02 30.99
CA VAL A 1169 -41.95 -55.01 29.87
C VAL A 1169 -43.20 -55.68 29.18
N ALA A 1170 -43.05 -55.81 27.83
CA ALA A 1170 -43.71 -56.62 26.77
C ALA A 1170 -45.06 -56.14 26.21
N GLY A 1171 -45.42 -56.15 24.91
CA GLY A 1171 -44.86 -56.63 23.63
C GLY A 1171 -46.01 -56.72 22.60
N VAL A 1172 -45.70 -56.97 21.32
CA VAL A 1172 -46.58 -57.38 20.18
C VAL A 1172 -46.92 -56.34 19.09
N THR A 1173 -46.68 -56.81 17.86
CA THR A 1173 -46.80 -56.32 16.47
C THR A 1173 -48.22 -56.13 15.91
N SER A 1174 -48.42 -55.25 14.91
CA SER A 1174 -48.99 -55.61 13.59
C SER A 1174 -49.05 -54.44 12.58
N THR A 1175 -48.98 -54.82 11.32
CA THR A 1175 -48.99 -54.12 10.02
C THR A 1175 -50.36 -53.61 9.57
N THR A 1176 -50.43 -52.54 8.76
CA THR A 1176 -51.22 -52.49 7.50
C THR A 1176 -50.92 -51.23 6.66
N SER A 1177 -50.83 -51.44 5.35
CA SER A 1177 -50.71 -50.49 4.25
C SER A 1177 -52.08 -50.06 3.71
N SER A 1178 -52.23 -48.83 3.19
CA SER A 1178 -52.80 -48.55 1.85
C SER A 1178 -53.10 -47.05 1.61
N THR A 1179 -52.50 -46.52 0.54
CA THR A 1179 -53.01 -45.59 -0.51
C THR A 1179 -54.33 -44.83 -0.32
N VAL A 1180 -54.37 -43.56 -0.81
CA VAL A 1180 -55.31 -42.97 -1.81
C VAL A 1180 -55.20 -41.43 -1.75
N THR A 1181 -54.61 -40.80 -2.77
CA THR A 1181 -55.26 -40.05 -3.88
C THR A 1181 -55.79 -38.66 -3.51
N ALA A 1182 -55.14 -37.64 -4.06
CA ALA A 1182 -55.60 -36.25 -4.06
C ALA A 1182 -56.43 -35.94 -5.32
N THR A 1183 -57.50 -35.17 -5.17
CA THR A 1183 -58.08 -34.27 -6.18
C THR A 1183 -59.07 -33.30 -5.50
N PRO A 1184 -59.35 -32.12 -6.09
CA PRO A 1184 -59.43 -30.84 -5.40
C PRO A 1184 -60.86 -30.28 -5.39
N VAL A 1185 -61.00 -28.97 -5.06
CA VAL A 1185 -62.11 -28.01 -5.25
C VAL A 1185 -62.31 -27.26 -3.91
N GLY A 1186 -62.42 -25.94 -3.81
CA GLY A 1186 -62.47 -24.82 -4.75
C GLY A 1186 -62.84 -23.54 -3.96
N SER A 1187 -62.69 -22.39 -4.61
CA SER A 1187 -63.48 -21.13 -4.53
C SER A 1187 -64.04 -20.65 -3.17
N SER A 1188 -63.96 -19.37 -2.77
CA SER A 1188 -64.67 -18.25 -3.42
C SER A 1188 -64.36 -16.89 -2.73
N VAL A 1189 -64.03 -15.82 -3.47
CA VAL A 1189 -64.88 -14.65 -3.84
C VAL A 1189 -65.40 -13.77 -2.69
N LEU A 1190 -65.03 -12.48 -2.68
CA LEU A 1190 -65.98 -11.36 -2.72
C LEU A 1190 -65.34 -10.00 -3.05
N SER A 1191 -65.92 -9.40 -4.08
CA SER A 1191 -65.70 -8.10 -4.73
C SER A 1191 -66.39 -6.92 -4.03
N ILE A 1192 -66.00 -5.68 -4.33
CA ILE A 1192 -66.90 -4.54 -4.65
C ILE A 1192 -66.19 -3.56 -5.62
N THR A 1193 -67.04 -2.94 -6.44
CA THR A 1193 -66.89 -2.33 -7.77
C THR A 1193 -66.71 -0.80 -7.73
N GLN A 1194 -66.04 -0.17 -8.73
CA GLN A 1194 -66.60 0.99 -9.49
C GLN A 1194 -65.82 1.39 -10.77
N LYS A 1195 -66.41 1.04 -11.91
CA LYS A 1195 -66.70 1.80 -13.16
C LYS A 1195 -65.79 2.92 -13.74
N THR A 1196 -65.34 2.64 -14.97
CA THR A 1196 -65.36 3.43 -16.25
C THR A 1196 -64.86 4.88 -16.31
N THR A 1197 -63.97 5.18 -17.28
CA THR A 1197 -64.34 5.84 -18.57
C THR A 1197 -63.30 5.52 -19.65
N ALA A 1198 -63.76 5.22 -20.87
CA ALA A 1198 -62.96 5.08 -22.09
C ALA A 1198 -62.91 6.42 -22.84
N LEU A 1199 -61.88 6.66 -23.68
CA LEU A 1199 -62.04 7.22 -25.03
C LEU A 1199 -60.73 7.15 -25.84
N THR A 1200 -60.94 6.85 -27.10
CA THR A 1200 -60.09 6.64 -28.28
C THR A 1200 -59.36 7.89 -28.80
N GLY A 1201 -58.32 7.71 -29.61
CA GLY A 1201 -57.94 8.70 -30.63
C GLY A 1201 -56.56 8.52 -31.28
N ASP A 1202 -56.56 8.09 -32.54
CA ASP A 1202 -55.44 8.10 -33.50
C ASP A 1202 -54.82 9.49 -33.73
N ASN A 1203 -53.53 9.54 -34.12
CA ASN A 1203 -53.11 10.13 -35.41
C ASN A 1203 -51.60 10.04 -35.69
N ASN A 1204 -51.31 9.70 -36.96
CA ASN A 1204 -50.03 9.80 -37.67
C ASN A 1204 -49.47 11.23 -37.73
N VAL A 1205 -48.13 11.38 -37.72
CA VAL A 1205 -47.42 12.38 -38.57
C VAL A 1205 -46.06 11.83 -39.01
N HIS A 1206 -45.77 12.04 -40.30
CA HIS A 1206 -44.59 11.65 -41.06
C HIS A 1206 -44.01 12.94 -41.66
N ILE A 1207 -42.74 13.31 -41.45
CA ILE A 1207 -41.97 14.27 -42.28
C ILE A 1207 -40.50 13.83 -42.39
N ARG A 1208 -39.95 14.01 -43.61
CA ARG A 1208 -38.65 13.57 -44.15
C ARG A 1208 -37.55 14.65 -44.16
N ASN A 1209 -36.30 14.19 -44.43
CA ASN A 1209 -35.20 14.77 -45.29
C ASN A 1209 -34.46 16.03 -44.81
N ASN A 1210 -33.15 16.29 -44.99
CA ASN A 1210 -31.99 15.84 -45.83
C ASN A 1210 -30.69 16.14 -45.02
N GLY A 1211 -29.45 15.68 -45.26
CA GLY A 1211 -28.80 14.87 -46.30
C GLY A 1211 -27.25 14.87 -46.12
N TYR A 1212 -26.57 13.88 -46.73
CA TYR A 1212 -25.17 13.77 -47.27
C TYR A 1212 -23.99 14.46 -46.52
N TRP A 1213 -22.83 13.81 -46.26
CA TRP A 1213 -21.82 13.39 -47.25
C TRP A 1213 -21.01 12.15 -46.84
N LYS A 1214 -20.44 11.53 -47.87
CA LYS A 1214 -19.84 10.21 -48.03
C LYS A 1214 -18.31 10.36 -48.08
N HIS A 1215 -17.54 9.51 -47.39
CA HIS A 1215 -16.22 9.08 -47.87
C HIS A 1215 -15.97 7.62 -47.49
N ARG A 1216 -15.85 6.78 -48.53
CA ARG A 1216 -15.46 5.37 -48.47
C ARG A 1216 -13.95 5.28 -48.27
N PHE A 1217 -13.52 4.53 -47.27
CA PHE A 1217 -12.42 3.57 -47.42
C PHE A 1217 -13.03 2.19 -47.26
N VAL A 1218 -13.07 1.40 -48.34
CA VAL A 1218 -13.43 -0.01 -48.30
C VAL A 1218 -12.13 -0.75 -48.14
N GLU A 1219 -11.81 -1.13 -46.91
CA GLU A 1219 -10.82 -2.17 -46.64
C GLU A 1219 -11.59 -3.50 -46.62
N GLN A 1220 -11.27 -4.38 -47.57
CA GLN A 1220 -11.88 -5.70 -47.69
C GLN A 1220 -11.49 -6.55 -46.48
N GLN A 1221 -12.35 -6.58 -45.45
CA GLN A 1221 -12.36 -7.67 -44.50
C GLN A 1221 -12.84 -8.93 -45.25
N ARG A 1222 -11.93 -9.91 -45.43
CA ARG A 1222 -12.34 -11.28 -45.74
C ARG A 1222 -12.88 -11.88 -44.44
N GLU A 1223 -14.19 -11.94 -44.31
CA GLU A 1223 -14.88 -12.54 -43.17
C GLU A 1223 -14.61 -14.06 -43.15
N CYS A 1224 -13.94 -14.57 -42.10
CA CYS A 1224 -14.01 -15.99 -41.75
C CYS A 1224 -15.39 -16.22 -41.10
N SER A 1225 -16.43 -16.46 -41.90
CA SER A 1225 -17.76 -16.84 -41.37
C SER A 1225 -17.68 -18.26 -40.79
N SER A 1226 -17.95 -18.40 -39.49
CA SER A 1226 -18.10 -19.67 -38.80
C SER A 1226 -19.16 -20.56 -39.47
N PHE A 1227 -18.78 -21.77 -39.84
CA PHE A 1227 -19.69 -22.88 -40.12
C PHE A 1227 -20.00 -23.61 -38.80
N ASP A 1228 -21.20 -24.20 -38.75
CA ASP A 1228 -21.78 -25.19 -37.81
C ASP A 1228 -22.94 -24.62 -36.95
N ASP A 1229 -24.20 -25.04 -37.16
CA ASP A 1229 -24.88 -26.33 -36.86
C ASP A 1229 -25.00 -26.66 -35.36
#